data_AF-A0A7K8V9A9-F1
#
_entry.id   AF-A0A7K8V9A9-F1
#
_cell.length_a   1.000
_cell.length_b   1.000
_cell.length_c   1.000
_cell.angle_alpha   90.00
_cell.angle_beta   90.00
_cell.angle_gamma   90.00
#
_symmetry.space_group_name_H-M   'P 1'
#
loop_
_entity.id
_entity.type
_entity.pdbx_description
1 polymer ?
#
loop_
_entity_poly.entity_id
_entity_poly.type
_entity_poly.pdbx_seq_one_letter_code
_entity_poly.pdbx_strand_id
1 'polypeptide(L)'
;MISVTWSIFLVWTKIGLLLDMAPCSVSAKPCPSVCRCDVGFIYCNDRDLTSIPTGIPEDATTLFLQNNQINNAGIPSELKNLLRVERIYLYHNSLDEFPTNLPKYVKELHLQENNIRTITYDSLSQIPYLEELHLDDNSVSAVSIEDGAFRDNVYLRLLFLSRNHLSTIPWGLPKTIEELRLDDNRISTISELSLQDLTNLKRLVLDGNLLNNHGLGDKVFMNLVNLTELSLVRNSLTAAPVNLPGTNLRKLYLQENHINHVPPNAFSYLRQLYRLDMSNNNLSNLPQGVFDDLDNITQLFLRNNPWHCGCKMKWVRDWLQSLPLKVNVRGLMCQAPEKVRGMAIKDLNAELFDCKDDGMISTIQITTAVPNTLYPAQGHWPVSVTKQPDIKTPNLNKNYRTTASPVRKIITIFVKSVSTETIHISWKVALPMTALRLSWLKMGHSPAFGSITETIVTGDRNDYLLTALEPESPYRVCMVPMETSNIYLSDETPECIETETAPLKMYNPTTTLNREQEKEPYKNSSLPLAAIIGGAVALVAIALLALVCWYVHRNGSLFSRNCAYSKGRRRKDDYAEAGTKKDNSILEIRETSFQMIPITNDQVSKEEFVIHTIFPPNGMNLYKNSHSESSSNRSYRDSGIPDSDHSHS
;
A
#
# COMPACT_ATOMS: atom_id res chain seq x y z
N MET A 1 37.77 70.47 64.96
CA MET A 1 37.84 70.40 63.48
C MET A 1 37.70 68.96 63.06
N ILE A 2 36.49 68.49 62.75
CA ILE A 2 36.25 67.12 62.26
C ILE A 2 35.30 67.25 61.08
N SER A 3 35.83 67.14 59.88
CA SER A 3 35.10 67.25 58.61
C SER A 3 35.70 66.29 57.59
N VAL A 4 35.55 64.97 57.79
CA VAL A 4 35.76 63.97 56.73
C VAL A 4 34.96 62.68 57.03
N THR A 5 33.64 62.76 57.27
CA THR A 5 32.83 61.52 57.40
C THR A 5 31.40 61.62 56.85
N TRP A 6 31.08 62.65 56.05
CA TRP A 6 29.73 62.83 55.47
C TRP A 6 29.70 62.96 53.93
N SER A 7 30.79 62.58 53.24
CA SER A 7 30.87 62.65 51.77
C SER A 7 30.89 61.27 51.09
N ILE A 8 30.83 60.16 51.84
CA ILE A 8 30.89 58.80 51.28
C ILE A 8 29.50 58.15 51.18
N PHE A 9 28.51 58.62 51.94
CA PHE A 9 27.17 58.01 51.97
C PHE A 9 26.20 58.48 50.87
N LEU A 10 26.50 59.57 50.15
CA LEU A 10 25.65 60.10 49.07
C LEU A 10 26.17 59.82 47.65
N VAL A 11 27.31 59.14 47.51
CA VAL A 11 27.84 58.72 46.20
C VAL A 11 27.36 57.31 45.81
N TRP A 12 26.97 56.48 46.78
CA TRP A 12 26.48 55.12 46.51
C TRP A 12 24.98 55.03 46.19
N THR A 13 24.19 56.08 46.44
CA THR A 13 22.76 56.11 46.09
C THR A 13 22.46 56.74 44.72
N LYS A 14 23.48 57.22 44.00
CA LYS A 14 23.35 57.69 42.59
C LYS A 14 24.04 56.80 41.54
N ILE A 15 24.67 55.71 41.95
CA ILE A 15 25.24 54.71 41.03
C ILE A 15 24.33 53.46 40.90
N GLY A 16 23.28 53.34 41.72
CA GLY A 16 22.29 52.26 41.65
C GLY A 16 21.04 52.56 40.80
N LEU A 17 21.02 53.64 40.02
CA LEU A 17 19.83 54.10 39.26
C LEU A 17 20.15 54.42 37.79
N LEU A 18 21.17 53.75 37.23
CA LEU A 18 21.55 53.81 35.80
C LEU A 18 21.88 52.41 35.24
N LEU A 19 21.30 51.37 35.84
CA LEU A 19 21.32 50.00 35.32
C LEU A 19 19.90 49.45 35.34
N ASP A 20 19.01 50.11 34.61
CA ASP A 20 17.80 49.43 34.15
C ASP A 20 17.33 50.04 32.83
N MET A 21 16.97 49.16 31.90
CA MET A 21 16.67 49.43 30.49
C MET A 21 17.88 49.58 29.54
N ALA A 22 18.82 48.64 29.61
CA ALA A 22 19.26 48.05 28.36
C ALA A 22 18.08 47.22 27.84
N PRO A 23 17.56 47.43 26.61
CA PRO A 23 16.78 46.38 25.99
C PRO A 23 17.68 45.15 26.01
N CYS A 24 17.23 44.04 26.56
CA CYS A 24 17.75 42.76 26.15
C CYS A 24 17.49 42.66 24.65
N SER A 25 18.40 43.20 23.83
CA SER A 25 18.58 42.68 22.49
C SER A 25 19.07 41.27 22.71
N VAL A 26 18.13 40.34 22.79
CA VAL A 26 18.39 38.94 22.49
C VAL A 26 19.21 39.00 21.21
N SER A 27 20.49 38.64 21.30
CA SER A 27 21.36 38.53 20.14
C SER A 27 20.78 37.40 19.31
N ALA A 28 19.75 37.70 18.51
CA ALA A 28 19.23 36.80 17.50
C ALA A 28 20.45 36.41 16.65
N LYS A 29 20.78 35.11 16.64
CA LYS A 29 21.80 34.62 15.72
C LYS A 29 21.47 35.17 14.33
N PRO A 30 22.45 35.77 13.63
CA PRO A 30 22.17 36.36 12.33
C PRO A 30 21.62 35.27 11.42
N CYS A 31 20.53 35.61 10.73
CA CYS A 31 19.91 34.76 9.72
C CYS A 31 20.97 34.19 8.77
N PRO A 32 20.87 32.93 8.33
CA PRO A 32 21.77 32.39 7.32
C PRO A 32 21.79 33.29 6.08
N SER A 33 22.98 33.63 5.57
CA SER A 33 23.15 34.59 4.47
C SER A 33 22.44 34.20 3.17
N VAL A 34 22.25 32.90 2.96
CA VAL A 34 21.51 32.34 1.82
C VAL A 34 19.99 32.43 2.00
N CYS A 35 19.51 32.58 3.24
CA CYS A 35 18.09 32.62 3.57
C CYS A 35 17.63 34.03 3.95
N ARG A 36 16.31 34.23 3.97
CA ARG A 36 15.68 35.42 4.52
C ARG A 36 14.91 35.03 5.78
N CYS A 37 15.07 35.77 6.86
CA CYS A 37 14.36 35.51 8.11
C CYS A 37 13.47 36.70 8.44
N ASP A 38 12.25 36.44 8.88
CA ASP A 38 11.27 37.45 9.26
C ASP A 38 10.45 36.93 10.45
N VAL A 39 10.70 37.48 11.64
CA VAL A 39 9.95 37.22 12.89
C VAL A 39 9.51 35.76 13.06
N GLY A 40 10.47 34.85 13.25
CA GLY A 40 10.22 33.41 13.44
C GLY A 40 9.95 32.62 12.15
N PHE A 41 9.70 33.27 11.01
CA PHE A 41 9.58 32.63 9.70
C PHE A 41 10.91 32.64 8.97
N ILE A 42 11.37 31.47 8.53
CA ILE A 42 12.66 31.29 7.87
C ILE A 42 12.43 30.85 6.42
N TYR A 43 12.74 31.72 5.48
CA TYR A 43 12.58 31.52 4.04
C TYR A 43 13.88 31.07 3.39
N CYS A 44 14.01 29.77 3.24
CA CYS A 44 15.11 29.09 2.56
C CYS A 44 14.63 28.33 1.30
N ASN A 45 13.39 28.52 0.88
CA ASN A 45 12.78 27.89 -0.29
C ASN A 45 13.35 28.38 -1.63
N ASP A 46 13.28 27.60 -2.71
CA ASP A 46 13.62 28.03 -4.09
C ASP A 46 15.04 28.61 -4.23
N ARG A 47 16.04 27.95 -3.63
CA ARG A 47 17.42 28.45 -3.52
C ARG A 47 18.47 27.44 -3.97
N ASP A 48 18.04 26.35 -4.63
CA ASP A 48 18.89 25.24 -5.06
C ASP A 48 19.78 24.67 -3.93
N LEU A 49 19.28 24.71 -2.69
CA LEU A 49 20.02 24.25 -1.54
C LEU A 49 20.16 22.73 -1.56
N THR A 50 21.37 22.21 -1.38
CA THR A 50 21.62 20.77 -1.20
C THR A 50 21.61 20.35 0.28
N SER A 51 21.71 21.33 1.18
CA SER A 51 21.69 21.14 2.62
C SER A 51 21.02 22.33 3.32
N ILE A 52 20.43 22.07 4.48
CA ILE A 52 19.85 23.11 5.32
C ILE A 52 21.00 23.94 5.90
N PRO A 53 20.98 25.28 5.74
CA PRO A 53 22.08 26.12 6.18
C PRO A 53 22.18 26.17 7.71
N THR A 54 23.41 26.27 8.21
CA THR A 54 23.67 26.43 9.64
C THR A 54 23.35 27.85 10.09
N GLY A 55 23.05 28.02 11.38
CA GLY A 55 22.76 29.34 11.97
C GLY A 55 21.30 29.77 11.92
N ILE A 56 20.36 28.84 11.81
CA ILE A 56 18.92 29.14 11.96
C ILE A 56 18.66 29.74 13.35
N PRO A 57 17.93 30.87 13.47
CA PRO A 57 17.58 31.49 14.74
C PRO A 57 16.77 30.56 15.67
N GLU A 58 17.02 30.61 16.99
CA GLU A 58 16.36 29.77 18.00
C GLU A 58 14.89 30.17 18.27
N ASP A 59 14.47 31.34 17.80
CA ASP A 59 13.11 31.84 17.80
C ASP A 59 12.31 31.44 16.54
N ALA A 60 12.91 30.67 15.63
CA ALA A 60 12.21 30.12 14.48
C ALA A 60 11.00 29.28 14.89
N THR A 61 9.85 29.56 14.27
CA THR A 61 8.58 28.85 14.45
C THR A 61 8.17 28.08 13.21
N THR A 62 8.47 28.61 12.01
CA THR A 62 8.12 28.01 10.72
C THR A 62 9.32 28.03 9.77
N LEU A 63 9.66 26.86 9.22
CA LEU A 63 10.76 26.70 8.27
C LEU A 63 10.22 26.42 6.86
N PHE A 64 10.54 27.29 5.91
CA PHE A 64 10.27 27.10 4.49
C PHE A 64 11.54 26.64 3.78
N LEU A 65 11.60 25.35 3.44
CA LEU A 65 12.74 24.67 2.83
C LEU A 65 12.35 23.96 1.52
N GLN A 66 11.14 24.20 1.01
CA GLN A 66 10.63 23.58 -0.20
C GLN A 66 11.37 24.00 -1.47
N ASN A 67 11.16 23.26 -2.57
CA ASN A 67 11.70 23.57 -3.89
C ASN A 67 13.23 23.74 -3.86
N ASN A 68 13.92 22.78 -3.25
CA ASN A 68 15.37 22.73 -3.18
C ASN A 68 15.85 21.34 -3.60
N GLN A 69 17.13 21.05 -3.37
CA GLN A 69 17.75 19.76 -3.72
C GLN A 69 18.29 19.08 -2.45
N ILE A 70 17.61 19.30 -1.31
CA ILE A 70 18.05 18.82 0.00
C ILE A 70 17.89 17.29 0.05
N ASN A 71 18.97 16.60 0.41
CA ASN A 71 18.97 15.16 0.67
C ASN A 71 19.07 14.88 2.19
N ASN A 72 18.94 13.62 2.59
CA ASN A 72 18.96 13.20 3.99
C ASN A 72 20.27 13.59 4.72
N ALA A 73 21.41 13.55 4.04
CA ALA A 73 22.70 13.98 4.60
C ALA A 73 22.82 15.52 4.73
N GLY A 74 21.96 16.26 4.04
CA GLY A 74 21.87 17.71 4.07
C GLY A 74 21.14 18.26 5.30
N ILE A 75 20.65 17.41 6.21
CA ILE A 75 19.94 17.83 7.42
C ILE A 75 20.91 17.84 8.62
N PRO A 76 21.32 19.03 9.13
CA PRO A 76 22.32 19.13 10.17
C PRO A 76 21.78 18.71 11.55
N SER A 77 22.65 18.14 12.37
CA SER A 77 22.28 17.64 13.70
C SER A 77 21.85 18.73 14.68
N GLU A 78 22.24 19.98 14.44
CA GLU A 78 21.88 21.15 15.24
C GLU A 78 20.41 21.54 15.08
N LEU A 79 19.76 21.10 14.00
CA LEU A 79 18.36 21.43 13.71
C LEU A 79 17.42 20.92 14.81
N LYS A 80 17.74 19.78 15.43
CA LYS A 80 16.99 19.20 16.56
C LYS A 80 16.87 20.13 17.77
N ASN A 81 17.77 21.11 17.90
CA ASN A 81 17.81 22.03 19.04
C ASN A 81 16.82 23.20 18.89
N LEU A 82 16.15 23.35 17.75
CA LEU A 82 15.18 24.42 17.51
C LEU A 82 13.83 24.12 18.18
N LEU A 83 13.74 24.35 19.50
CA LEU A 83 12.61 23.90 20.32
C LEU A 83 11.27 24.61 20.02
N ARG A 84 11.26 25.70 19.25
CA ARG A 84 10.06 26.49 18.92
C ARG A 84 9.49 26.21 17.54
N VAL A 85 10.17 25.42 16.71
CA VAL A 85 9.70 25.11 15.36
C VAL A 85 8.52 24.16 15.45
N GLU A 86 7.37 24.62 14.95
CA GLU A 86 6.14 23.84 14.91
C GLU A 86 5.84 23.32 13.49
N ARG A 87 6.30 24.02 12.45
CA ARG A 87 5.94 23.73 11.06
C ARG A 87 7.16 23.72 10.14
N ILE A 88 7.27 22.68 9.32
CA ILE A 88 8.39 22.51 8.38
C ILE A 88 7.85 22.13 7.00
N TYR A 89 8.23 22.94 6.01
CA TYR A 89 7.96 22.69 4.61
C TYR A 89 9.22 22.17 3.91
N LEU A 90 9.27 20.88 3.62
CA LEU A 90 10.37 20.19 2.94
C LEU A 90 9.92 19.51 1.64
N TYR A 91 8.77 19.91 1.10
CA TYR A 91 8.26 19.37 -0.14
C TYR A 91 9.10 19.75 -1.35
N HIS A 92 9.03 18.95 -2.43
CA HIS A 92 9.81 19.17 -3.65
C HIS A 92 11.32 19.27 -3.38
N ASN A 93 11.89 18.18 -2.85
CA ASN A 93 13.30 18.04 -2.51
C ASN A 93 13.83 16.67 -2.98
N SER A 94 15.07 16.33 -2.60
CA SER A 94 15.76 15.09 -3.00
C SER A 94 15.90 14.10 -1.84
N LEU A 95 14.92 14.03 -0.94
CA LEU A 95 14.94 13.10 0.20
C LEU A 95 14.62 11.67 -0.26
N ASP A 96 15.41 10.68 0.19
CA ASP A 96 15.27 9.26 -0.15
C ASP A 96 14.75 8.39 1.01
N GLU A 97 14.91 8.86 2.25
CA GLU A 97 14.39 8.25 3.47
C GLU A 97 13.68 9.29 4.34
N PHE A 98 12.96 8.85 5.37
CA PHE A 98 12.37 9.79 6.32
C PHE A 98 13.47 10.61 7.03
N PRO A 99 13.37 11.95 7.06
CA PRO A 99 14.42 12.81 7.60
C PRO A 99 14.63 12.61 9.10
N THR A 100 15.90 12.52 9.51
CA THR A 100 16.31 12.49 10.93
C THR A 100 16.82 13.86 11.37
N ASN A 101 17.01 14.07 12.67
CA ASN A 101 17.45 15.33 13.28
C ASN A 101 16.46 16.50 13.16
N LEU A 102 15.18 16.21 12.94
CA LEU A 102 14.14 17.24 12.95
C LEU A 102 13.94 17.82 14.37
N PRO A 103 13.44 19.06 14.48
CA PRO A 103 13.11 19.66 15.77
C PRO A 103 12.02 18.86 16.52
N LYS A 104 12.23 18.61 17.81
CA LYS A 104 11.41 17.69 18.61
C LYS A 104 9.92 18.04 18.71
N TYR A 105 9.58 19.32 18.67
CA TYR A 105 8.22 19.84 18.90
C TYR A 105 7.47 20.19 17.61
N VAL A 106 7.92 19.68 16.46
CA VAL A 106 7.22 19.83 15.19
C VAL A 106 5.83 19.19 15.28
N LYS A 107 4.83 19.92 14.79
CA LYS A 107 3.43 19.52 14.70
C LYS A 107 3.00 19.26 13.26
N GLU A 108 3.45 20.08 12.32
CA GLU A 108 3.11 19.95 10.89
C GLU A 108 4.38 19.72 10.06
N LEU A 109 4.41 18.62 9.33
CA LEU A 109 5.54 18.23 8.49
C LEU A 109 5.09 17.92 7.07
N HIS A 110 5.61 18.70 6.12
CA HIS A 110 5.32 18.56 4.71
C HIS A 110 6.53 17.97 3.96
N LEU A 111 6.39 16.74 3.46
CA LEU A 111 7.44 15.99 2.76
C LEU A 111 6.99 15.52 1.37
N GLN A 112 5.92 16.10 0.82
CA GLN A 112 5.40 15.69 -0.48
C GLN A 112 6.37 15.97 -1.63
N GLU A 113 6.22 15.27 -2.75
CA GLU A 113 7.09 15.41 -3.93
C GLU A 113 8.59 15.19 -3.60
N ASN A 114 8.89 14.10 -2.91
CA ASN A 114 10.26 13.64 -2.63
C ASN A 114 10.42 12.21 -3.16
N ASN A 115 11.54 11.55 -2.84
CA ASN A 115 11.81 10.16 -3.22
C ASN A 115 11.83 9.23 -2.00
N ILE A 116 11.07 9.56 -0.95
CA ILE A 116 11.10 8.82 0.32
C ILE A 116 10.61 7.39 0.11
N ARG A 117 11.43 6.42 0.53
CA ARG A 117 11.08 4.99 0.50
C ARG A 117 10.88 4.46 1.90
N THR A 118 11.87 4.67 2.77
CA THR A 118 11.94 4.02 4.08
C THR A 118 11.45 4.94 5.20
N ILE A 119 10.58 4.41 6.07
CA ILE A 119 10.11 5.09 7.28
C ILE A 119 10.42 4.19 8.48
N THR A 120 11.26 4.67 9.39
CA THR A 120 11.70 3.91 10.56
C THR A 120 11.13 4.48 11.86
N TYR A 121 10.98 3.63 12.86
CA TYR A 121 10.61 4.02 14.23
C TYR A 121 11.59 5.04 14.82
N ASP A 122 12.88 4.85 14.60
CA ASP A 122 13.92 5.76 15.11
C ASP A 122 13.81 7.18 14.55
N SER A 123 13.30 7.34 13.34
CA SER A 123 13.11 8.65 12.72
C SER A 123 11.86 9.37 13.26
N LEU A 124 10.75 8.65 13.42
CA LEU A 124 9.47 9.19 13.87
C LEU A 124 9.41 9.41 15.39
N SER A 125 10.11 8.60 16.18
CA SER A 125 10.21 8.76 17.65
C SER A 125 10.94 10.05 18.06
N GLN A 126 11.72 10.67 17.17
CA GLN A 126 12.36 11.98 17.40
C GLN A 126 11.34 13.14 17.41
N ILE A 127 10.19 12.96 16.77
CA ILE A 127 9.12 13.97 16.63
C ILE A 127 7.77 13.46 17.18
N PRO A 128 7.69 13.15 18.49
CA PRO A 128 6.50 12.51 19.07
C PRO A 128 5.26 13.40 19.08
N TYR A 129 5.41 14.72 18.95
CA TYR A 129 4.33 15.71 18.99
C TYR A 129 3.72 16.01 17.61
N LEU A 130 4.08 15.24 16.59
CA LEU A 130 3.57 15.42 15.24
C LEU A 130 2.05 15.22 15.18
N GLU A 131 1.33 16.17 14.60
CA GLU A 131 -0.13 16.17 14.43
C GLU A 131 -0.54 15.94 12.97
N GLU A 132 0.25 16.45 12.02
CA GLU A 132 -0.03 16.41 10.58
C GLU A 132 1.22 16.04 9.78
N LEU A 133 1.09 15.00 8.97
CA LEU A 133 2.17 14.46 8.15
C LEU A 133 1.74 14.27 6.69
N HIS A 134 2.39 14.99 5.79
CA HIS A 134 2.20 14.88 4.34
C HIS A 134 3.37 14.11 3.73
N LEU A 135 3.08 12.96 3.14
CA LEU A 135 4.02 12.10 2.43
C LEU A 135 3.52 11.80 1.01
N ASP A 136 2.68 12.67 0.46
CA ASP A 136 2.13 12.54 -0.89
C ASP A 136 3.24 12.53 -1.96
N ASP A 137 3.03 11.86 -3.09
CA ASP A 137 4.01 11.83 -4.19
C ASP A 137 5.42 11.42 -3.74
N ASN A 138 5.51 10.26 -3.09
CA ASN A 138 6.75 9.63 -2.68
C ASN A 138 6.81 8.19 -3.21
N SER A 139 7.82 7.42 -2.79
CA SER A 139 8.03 6.03 -3.18
C SER A 139 7.82 5.05 -2.02
N VAL A 140 6.95 5.38 -1.07
CA VAL A 140 6.71 4.57 0.13
C VAL A 140 5.93 3.31 -0.21
N SER A 141 6.35 2.18 0.33
CA SER A 141 5.71 0.87 0.19
C SER A 141 5.36 0.29 1.56
N ALA A 142 4.44 -0.68 1.64
CA ALA A 142 4.05 -1.24 2.93
C ALA A 142 5.21 -1.96 3.65
N VAL A 143 6.17 -2.51 2.90
CA VAL A 143 7.35 -3.21 3.43
C VAL A 143 8.44 -2.23 3.89
N SER A 144 8.44 -1.01 3.37
CA SER A 144 9.45 0.01 3.71
C SER A 144 9.07 0.86 4.91
N ILE A 145 7.88 0.64 5.47
CA ILE A 145 7.47 1.19 6.77
C ILE A 145 7.80 0.14 7.82
N GLU A 146 8.66 0.50 8.77
CA GLU A 146 9.01 -0.36 9.89
C GLU A 146 7.79 -0.67 10.75
N ASP A 147 7.78 -1.88 11.29
CA ASP A 147 6.74 -2.39 12.17
C ASP A 147 6.56 -1.50 13.41
N GLY A 148 5.40 -0.85 13.52
CA GLY A 148 5.15 0.09 14.60
C GLY A 148 5.95 1.38 14.51
N ALA A 149 6.39 1.80 13.31
CA ALA A 149 7.09 3.06 13.10
C ALA A 149 6.36 4.27 13.73
N PHE A 150 5.02 4.25 13.76
CA PHE A 150 4.18 5.31 14.31
C PHE A 150 3.82 5.17 15.80
N ARG A 151 4.44 4.24 16.53
CA ARG A 151 4.05 3.88 17.91
C ARG A 151 4.05 5.07 18.88
N ASP A 152 5.03 5.96 18.73
CA ASP A 152 5.23 7.09 19.64
C ASP A 152 4.53 8.38 19.17
N ASN A 153 3.98 8.41 17.94
CA ASN A 153 3.27 9.57 17.39
C ASN A 153 1.82 9.59 17.85
N VAL A 154 1.63 9.67 19.17
CA VAL A 154 0.31 9.63 19.83
C VAL A 154 -0.54 10.89 19.62
N TYR A 155 0.01 11.91 18.95
CA TYR A 155 -0.71 13.13 18.59
C TYR A 155 -1.07 13.19 17.10
N LEU A 156 -0.66 12.19 16.29
CA LEU A 156 -0.87 12.22 14.85
C LEU A 156 -2.36 12.09 14.53
N ARG A 157 -2.89 13.08 13.81
CA ARG A 157 -4.32 13.19 13.44
C ARG A 157 -4.51 13.09 11.94
N LEU A 158 -3.61 13.68 11.15
CA LEU A 158 -3.71 13.72 9.70
C LEU A 158 -2.50 13.00 9.10
N LEU A 159 -2.77 11.95 8.33
CA LEU A 159 -1.74 11.19 7.63
C LEU A 159 -2.10 11.07 6.15
N PHE A 160 -1.30 11.71 5.31
CA PHE A 160 -1.49 11.69 3.86
C PHE A 160 -0.36 10.90 3.20
N LEU A 161 -0.74 9.83 2.54
CA LEU A 161 0.13 8.89 1.84
C LEU A 161 -0.35 8.70 0.40
N SER A 162 -0.97 9.72 -0.19
CA SER A 162 -1.51 9.66 -1.55
C SER A 162 -0.39 9.53 -2.58
N ARG A 163 -0.66 8.90 -3.73
CA ARG A 163 0.33 8.74 -4.83
C ARG A 163 1.66 8.12 -4.36
N ASN A 164 1.57 6.99 -3.65
CA ASN A 164 2.72 6.19 -3.21
C ASN A 164 2.70 4.79 -3.86
N HIS A 165 3.47 3.84 -3.33
CA HIS A 165 3.58 2.47 -3.83
C HIS A 165 3.04 1.44 -2.81
N LEU A 166 2.03 1.83 -2.03
CA LEU A 166 1.42 0.95 -1.03
C LEU A 166 0.58 -0.14 -1.72
N SER A 167 0.81 -1.40 -1.33
CA SER A 167 0.02 -2.58 -1.76
C SER A 167 -1.06 -3.00 -0.74
N THR A 168 -0.90 -2.59 0.51
CA THR A 168 -1.83 -2.78 1.62
C THR A 168 -1.75 -1.58 2.56
N ILE A 169 -2.74 -1.41 3.43
CA ILE A 169 -2.68 -0.45 4.53
C ILE A 169 -1.65 -0.95 5.57
N PRO A 170 -0.69 -0.11 6.00
CA PRO A 170 0.26 -0.46 7.06
C PRO A 170 -0.46 -0.77 8.38
N TRP A 171 0.10 -1.67 9.16
CA TRP A 171 -0.39 -2.00 10.48
C TRP A 171 0.27 -1.13 11.55
N GLY A 172 -0.36 -1.03 12.72
CA GLY A 172 0.18 -0.21 13.82
C GLY A 172 0.01 1.31 13.62
N LEU A 173 -0.96 1.73 12.81
CA LEU A 173 -1.33 3.14 12.70
C LEU A 173 -1.89 3.68 14.03
N PRO A 174 -1.57 4.93 14.41
CA PRO A 174 -1.99 5.49 15.69
C PRO A 174 -3.50 5.70 15.76
N LYS A 175 -4.09 5.36 16.90
CA LYS A 175 -5.55 5.44 17.14
C LYS A 175 -6.12 6.87 17.11
N THR A 176 -5.24 7.87 17.10
CA THR A 176 -5.57 9.30 17.09
C THR A 176 -5.86 9.83 15.69
N ILE A 177 -5.60 9.06 14.63
CA ILE A 177 -5.84 9.49 13.25
C ILE A 177 -7.34 9.81 13.06
N GLU A 178 -7.58 11.00 12.51
CA GLU A 178 -8.89 11.52 12.12
C GLU A 178 -9.07 11.51 10.60
N GLU A 179 -8.00 11.72 9.83
CA GLU A 179 -8.02 11.67 8.37
C GLU A 179 -6.86 10.84 7.85
N LEU A 180 -7.21 9.81 7.06
CA LEU A 180 -6.26 8.94 6.40
C LEU A 180 -6.50 9.00 4.89
N ARG A 181 -5.51 9.49 4.15
CA ARG A 181 -5.54 9.52 2.68
C ARG A 181 -4.53 8.55 2.11
N LEU A 182 -5.04 7.64 1.30
CA LEU A 182 -4.32 6.55 0.65
C LEU A 182 -4.69 6.46 -0.83
N ASP A 183 -5.16 7.56 -1.41
CA ASP A 183 -5.57 7.62 -2.81
C ASP A 183 -4.41 7.44 -3.79
N ASP A 184 -4.73 6.96 -4.99
CA ASP A 184 -3.82 6.73 -6.11
C ASP A 184 -2.58 5.90 -5.73
N ASN A 185 -2.80 4.82 -4.96
CA ASN A 185 -1.82 3.82 -4.58
C ASN A 185 -2.06 2.50 -5.37
N ARG A 186 -1.46 1.39 -4.93
CA ARG A 186 -1.62 0.06 -5.53
C ARG A 186 -2.28 -0.91 -4.56
N ILE A 187 -3.14 -0.41 -3.66
CA ILE A 187 -3.73 -1.20 -2.59
C ILE A 187 -4.70 -2.21 -3.19
N SER A 188 -4.43 -3.51 -3.00
CA SER A 188 -5.28 -4.60 -3.47
C SER A 188 -6.00 -5.32 -2.34
N THR A 189 -5.48 -5.25 -1.12
CA THR A 189 -6.01 -5.94 0.07
C THR A 189 -6.00 -5.03 1.29
N ILE A 190 -7.02 -5.15 2.13
CA ILE A 190 -7.10 -4.47 3.43
C ILE A 190 -7.41 -5.51 4.50
N SER A 191 -6.46 -5.72 5.40
CA SER A 191 -6.62 -6.61 6.56
C SER A 191 -7.52 -5.96 7.62
N GLU A 192 -8.37 -6.74 8.28
CA GLU A 192 -9.23 -6.27 9.37
C GLU A 192 -8.44 -5.61 10.51
N LEU A 193 -7.24 -6.15 10.80
CA LEU A 193 -6.37 -5.64 11.87
C LEU A 193 -5.78 -4.26 11.56
N SER A 194 -5.68 -3.87 10.29
CA SER A 194 -5.06 -2.59 9.89
C SER A 194 -5.91 -1.37 10.28
N LEU A 195 -7.23 -1.52 10.32
CA LEU A 195 -8.18 -0.43 10.63
C LEU A 195 -8.93 -0.65 11.96
N GLN A 196 -8.79 -1.82 12.60
CA GLN A 196 -9.58 -2.24 13.78
C GLN A 196 -9.59 -1.21 14.91
N ASP A 197 -8.43 -0.59 15.17
CA ASP A 197 -8.20 0.31 16.30
C ASP A 197 -8.46 1.80 15.99
N LEU A 198 -8.74 2.15 14.74
CA LEU A 198 -8.87 3.53 14.27
C LEU A 198 -10.26 4.12 14.54
N THR A 199 -10.68 4.06 15.80
CA THR A 199 -12.02 4.49 16.25
C THR A 199 -12.27 6.00 16.10
N ASN A 200 -11.22 6.82 16.04
CA ASN A 200 -11.31 8.27 15.84
C ASN A 200 -11.34 8.70 14.36
N LEU A 201 -11.17 7.77 13.43
CA LEU A 201 -11.10 8.07 12.01
C LEU A 201 -12.43 8.64 11.52
N LYS A 202 -12.39 9.85 10.96
CA LYS A 202 -13.55 10.58 10.41
C LYS A 202 -13.59 10.51 8.90
N ARG A 203 -12.43 10.47 8.24
CA ARG A 203 -12.35 10.48 6.78
C ARG A 203 -11.32 9.47 6.29
N LEU A 204 -11.77 8.56 5.44
CA LEU A 204 -10.94 7.55 4.80
C LEU A 204 -11.08 7.67 3.29
N VAL A 205 -9.96 7.96 2.62
CA VAL A 205 -9.89 8.10 1.16
C VAL A 205 -9.00 6.99 0.61
N LEU A 206 -9.59 6.12 -0.21
CA LEU A 206 -8.96 4.96 -0.84
C LEU A 206 -9.17 4.98 -2.36
N ASP A 207 -9.32 6.17 -2.93
CA ASP A 207 -9.62 6.34 -4.34
C ASP A 207 -8.47 5.89 -5.24
N GLY A 208 -8.72 5.46 -6.47
CA GLY A 208 -7.65 5.15 -7.44
C GLY A 208 -6.74 3.99 -7.02
N ASN A 209 -7.29 2.97 -6.35
CA ASN A 209 -6.56 1.78 -5.91
C ASN A 209 -7.00 0.53 -6.72
N LEU A 210 -6.42 -0.62 -6.37
CA LEU A 210 -6.68 -1.91 -6.99
C LEU A 210 -7.64 -2.78 -6.16
N LEU A 211 -8.50 -2.15 -5.36
CA LEU A 211 -9.38 -2.87 -4.43
C LEU A 211 -10.49 -3.59 -5.19
N ASN A 212 -10.73 -4.84 -4.82
CA ASN A 212 -11.89 -5.63 -5.22
C ASN A 212 -12.61 -6.15 -3.95
N ASN A 213 -13.80 -6.76 -4.11
CA ASN A 213 -14.56 -7.26 -2.96
C ASN A 213 -13.85 -8.37 -2.17
N HIS A 214 -12.97 -9.16 -2.80
CA HIS A 214 -12.19 -10.20 -2.12
C HIS A 214 -11.04 -9.61 -1.28
N GLY A 215 -10.52 -8.45 -1.68
CA GLY A 215 -9.49 -7.72 -0.97
C GLY A 215 -10.00 -6.95 0.25
N LEU A 216 -11.32 -6.81 0.40
CA LEU A 216 -11.94 -6.20 1.58
C LEU A 216 -12.27 -7.30 2.59
N GLY A 217 -11.70 -7.23 3.81
CA GLY A 217 -12.13 -8.09 4.91
C GLY A 217 -13.60 -7.84 5.29
N ASP A 218 -14.30 -8.89 5.74
CA ASP A 218 -15.75 -8.88 5.98
C ASP A 218 -16.20 -7.76 6.93
N LYS A 219 -15.38 -7.40 7.92
CA LYS A 219 -15.70 -6.39 8.95
C LYS A 219 -14.70 -5.24 9.01
N VAL A 220 -13.96 -5.02 7.93
CA VAL A 220 -12.84 -4.07 7.89
C VAL A 220 -13.22 -2.63 8.28
N PHE A 221 -14.44 -2.18 7.94
CA PHE A 221 -14.93 -0.84 8.26
C PHE A 221 -15.84 -0.76 9.49
N MET A 222 -16.27 -1.91 10.04
CA MET A 222 -17.34 -1.98 11.04
C MET A 222 -17.00 -1.22 12.33
N ASN A 223 -15.72 -1.22 12.73
CA ASN A 223 -15.25 -0.61 13.97
C ASN A 223 -14.93 0.89 13.84
N LEU A 224 -15.06 1.48 12.64
CA LEU A 224 -14.78 2.89 12.39
C LEU A 224 -15.99 3.75 12.81
N VAL A 225 -16.27 3.77 14.11
CA VAL A 225 -17.52 4.35 14.67
C VAL A 225 -17.67 5.85 14.38
N ASN A 226 -16.57 6.59 14.30
CA ASN A 226 -16.58 8.02 14.02
C ASN A 226 -16.46 8.36 12.53
N LEU A 227 -16.47 7.36 11.64
CA LEU A 227 -16.30 7.58 10.21
C LEU A 227 -17.47 8.39 9.65
N THR A 228 -17.15 9.49 8.98
CA THR A 228 -18.12 10.42 8.37
C THR A 228 -18.08 10.36 6.85
N GLU A 229 -16.92 10.10 6.27
CA GLU A 229 -16.69 10.07 4.83
C GLU A 229 -15.85 8.85 4.46
N LEU A 230 -16.39 8.01 3.59
CA LEU A 230 -15.69 6.88 2.97
C LEU A 230 -15.69 7.07 1.46
N SER A 231 -14.48 7.09 0.89
CA SER A 231 -14.26 7.23 -0.54
C SER A 231 -13.51 6.02 -1.09
N LEU A 232 -14.14 5.33 -2.05
CA LEU A 232 -13.62 4.15 -2.76
C LEU A 232 -13.74 4.33 -4.28
N VAL A 233 -13.58 5.57 -4.76
CA VAL A 233 -13.75 5.95 -6.17
C VAL A 233 -12.63 5.36 -7.02
N ARG A 234 -12.86 5.04 -8.30
CA ARG A 234 -11.83 4.47 -9.19
C ARG A 234 -11.15 3.23 -8.59
N ASN A 235 -11.95 2.23 -8.21
CA ASN A 235 -11.47 0.92 -7.76
C ASN A 235 -12.07 -0.18 -8.65
N SER A 236 -11.80 -1.45 -8.32
CA SER A 236 -12.30 -2.63 -9.06
C SER A 236 -13.39 -3.38 -8.29
N LEU A 237 -14.25 -2.67 -7.55
CA LEU A 237 -15.36 -3.30 -6.80
C LEU A 237 -16.43 -3.80 -7.76
N THR A 238 -16.90 -5.04 -7.55
CA THR A 238 -17.98 -5.70 -8.30
C THR A 238 -19.31 -5.70 -7.55
N ALA A 239 -19.29 -5.54 -6.23
CA ALA A 239 -20.47 -5.36 -5.39
C ALA A 239 -20.29 -4.17 -4.42
N ALA A 240 -21.39 -3.54 -4.00
CA ALA A 240 -21.31 -2.55 -2.92
C ALA A 240 -20.82 -3.21 -1.61
N PRO A 241 -19.91 -2.56 -0.86
CA PRO A 241 -19.37 -3.13 0.38
C PRO A 241 -20.47 -3.28 1.44
N VAL A 242 -20.38 -4.34 2.23
CA VAL A 242 -21.29 -4.65 3.35
C VAL A 242 -20.64 -4.26 4.68
N ASN A 243 -21.43 -4.27 5.76
CA ASN A 243 -20.95 -4.01 7.13
C ASN A 243 -20.28 -2.62 7.31
N LEU A 244 -20.79 -1.62 6.59
CA LEU A 244 -20.37 -0.23 6.75
C LEU A 244 -20.82 0.35 8.10
N PRO A 245 -20.05 1.27 8.71
CA PRO A 245 -20.37 1.84 10.01
C PRO A 245 -21.54 2.85 9.90
N GLY A 246 -22.73 2.47 10.38
CA GLY A 246 -23.94 3.32 10.30
C GLY A 246 -24.02 4.47 11.30
N THR A 247 -23.15 4.51 12.32
CA THR A 247 -23.27 5.44 13.46
C THR A 247 -23.11 6.91 13.04
N ASN A 248 -22.09 7.22 12.24
CA ASN A 248 -21.74 8.60 11.86
C ASN A 248 -21.52 8.79 10.35
N LEU A 249 -21.64 7.73 9.53
CA LEU A 249 -21.33 7.81 8.11
C LEU A 249 -22.34 8.72 7.39
N ARG A 250 -21.81 9.74 6.73
CA ARG A 250 -22.57 10.83 6.11
C ARG A 250 -22.42 10.86 4.60
N LYS A 251 -21.22 10.56 4.10
CA LYS A 251 -20.90 10.56 2.67
C LYS A 251 -20.27 9.23 2.27
N LEU A 252 -20.81 8.60 1.23
CA LEU A 252 -20.28 7.37 0.65
C LEU A 252 -20.11 7.55 -0.85
N TYR A 253 -18.87 7.36 -1.32
CA TYR A 253 -18.47 7.53 -2.71
C TYR A 253 -17.97 6.20 -3.27
N LEU A 254 -18.66 5.70 -4.30
CA LEU A 254 -18.43 4.41 -4.96
C LEU A 254 -18.38 4.58 -6.50
N GLN A 255 -18.06 5.77 -6.99
CA GLN A 255 -18.08 6.04 -8.42
C GLN A 255 -16.93 5.33 -9.15
N GLU A 256 -17.09 5.15 -10.46
CA GLU A 256 -16.03 4.63 -11.34
C GLU A 256 -15.49 3.27 -10.84
N ASN A 257 -16.41 2.38 -10.49
CA ASN A 257 -16.13 1.00 -10.15
C ASN A 257 -16.80 0.06 -11.17
N HIS A 258 -16.80 -1.24 -10.90
CA HIS A 258 -17.45 -2.25 -11.73
C HIS A 258 -18.65 -2.89 -11.02
N ILE A 259 -19.33 -2.13 -10.14
CA ILE A 259 -20.40 -2.66 -9.31
C ILE A 259 -21.57 -3.09 -10.20
N ASN A 260 -21.88 -4.39 -10.20
CA ASN A 260 -22.96 -4.97 -11.01
C ASN A 260 -24.20 -5.36 -10.19
N HIS A 261 -24.08 -5.46 -8.87
CA HIS A 261 -25.19 -5.67 -7.95
C HIS A 261 -24.94 -4.99 -6.60
N VAL A 262 -26.03 -4.68 -5.89
CA VAL A 262 -25.99 -4.17 -4.51
C VAL A 262 -26.56 -5.27 -3.61
N PRO A 263 -25.80 -5.78 -2.63
CA PRO A 263 -26.33 -6.71 -1.63
C PRO A 263 -27.49 -6.07 -0.83
N PRO A 264 -28.54 -6.81 -0.43
CA PRO A 264 -29.70 -6.24 0.27
C PRO A 264 -29.35 -5.51 1.58
N ASN A 265 -28.30 -5.96 2.27
CA ASN A 265 -27.83 -5.41 3.53
C ASN A 265 -26.68 -4.40 3.38
N ALA A 266 -26.26 -4.04 2.15
CA ALA A 266 -25.11 -3.16 1.93
C ALA A 266 -25.27 -1.78 2.57
N PHE A 267 -26.49 -1.23 2.56
CA PHE A 267 -26.80 0.09 3.12
C PHE A 267 -27.69 0.03 4.36
N SER A 268 -27.81 -1.15 4.99
CA SER A 268 -28.59 -1.27 6.21
C SER A 268 -27.97 -0.46 7.35
N TYR A 269 -28.81 0.11 8.20
CA TYR A 269 -28.44 0.95 9.34
C TYR A 269 -27.73 2.28 9.03
N LEU A 270 -27.56 2.67 7.76
CA LEU A 270 -26.89 3.91 7.35
C LEU A 270 -27.79 5.16 7.50
N ARG A 271 -28.41 5.34 8.66
CA ARG A 271 -29.43 6.38 8.92
C ARG A 271 -28.91 7.82 8.85
N GLN A 272 -27.61 8.01 9.05
CA GLN A 272 -26.97 9.33 8.99
C GLN A 272 -26.48 9.72 7.58
N LEU A 273 -26.59 8.79 6.61
CA LEU A 273 -26.07 8.99 5.28
C LEU A 273 -26.92 10.02 4.53
N TYR A 274 -26.30 11.15 4.15
CA TYR A 274 -26.99 12.20 3.42
C TYR A 274 -26.57 12.26 1.95
N ARG A 275 -25.39 11.72 1.61
CA ARG A 275 -24.88 11.65 0.23
C ARG A 275 -24.39 10.25 -0.11
N LEU A 276 -24.95 9.68 -1.18
CA LEU A 276 -24.53 8.43 -1.78
C LEU A 276 -24.31 8.63 -3.28
N ASP A 277 -23.15 8.23 -3.78
CA ASP A 277 -22.83 8.28 -5.20
C ASP A 277 -22.30 6.94 -5.69
N MET A 278 -23.06 6.30 -6.59
CA MET A 278 -22.69 5.06 -7.29
C MET A 278 -22.68 5.27 -8.81
N SER A 279 -22.39 6.50 -9.26
CA SER A 279 -22.33 6.83 -10.68
C SER A 279 -21.17 6.12 -11.40
N ASN A 280 -21.26 5.92 -12.72
CA ASN A 280 -20.24 5.22 -13.52
C ASN A 280 -19.95 3.80 -12.98
N ASN A 281 -21.00 2.97 -12.87
CA ASN A 281 -20.92 1.57 -12.48
C ASN A 281 -21.69 0.70 -13.50
N ASN A 282 -21.79 -0.60 -13.23
CA ASN A 282 -22.45 -1.56 -14.11
C ASN A 282 -23.79 -2.07 -13.55
N LEU A 283 -24.51 -1.23 -12.79
CA LEU A 283 -25.78 -1.59 -12.16
C LEU A 283 -26.91 -1.66 -13.19
N SER A 284 -27.60 -2.79 -13.22
CA SER A 284 -28.79 -2.98 -14.06
C SER A 284 -30.09 -2.95 -13.28
N ASN A 285 -30.07 -3.34 -12.01
CA ASN A 285 -31.23 -3.37 -11.13
C ASN A 285 -30.84 -3.11 -9.68
N LEU A 286 -31.82 -2.75 -8.86
CA LEU A 286 -31.66 -2.54 -7.42
C LEU A 286 -32.62 -3.47 -6.66
N PRO A 287 -32.18 -4.16 -5.60
CA PRO A 287 -33.07 -4.96 -4.78
C PRO A 287 -34.06 -4.06 -4.06
N GLN A 288 -35.29 -4.54 -3.90
CA GLN A 288 -36.34 -3.83 -3.19
C GLN A 288 -35.94 -3.59 -1.74
N GLY A 289 -36.18 -2.37 -1.26
CA GLY A 289 -35.92 -1.97 0.13
C GLY A 289 -34.47 -1.61 0.44
N VAL A 290 -33.57 -1.60 -0.56
CA VAL A 290 -32.14 -1.33 -0.33
C VAL A 290 -31.83 0.09 0.19
N PHE A 291 -32.81 1.00 0.11
CA PHE A 291 -32.70 2.37 0.59
C PHE A 291 -33.59 2.66 1.81
N ASP A 292 -34.24 1.65 2.40
CA ASP A 292 -35.24 1.86 3.46
C ASP A 292 -34.64 2.44 4.75
N ASP A 293 -33.39 2.08 5.06
CA ASP A 293 -32.66 2.58 6.24
C ASP A 293 -31.96 3.94 6.01
N LEU A 294 -32.12 4.57 4.83
CA LEU A 294 -31.45 5.82 4.47
C LEU A 294 -32.27 7.06 4.86
N ASP A 295 -32.61 7.19 6.15
CA ASP A 295 -33.52 8.21 6.69
C ASP A 295 -33.13 9.66 6.31
N ASN A 296 -31.83 9.97 6.29
CA ASN A 296 -31.31 11.32 6.05
C ASN A 296 -30.81 11.57 4.61
N ILE A 297 -31.13 10.69 3.66
CA ILE A 297 -30.63 10.85 2.29
C ILE A 297 -31.12 12.16 1.67
N THR A 298 -30.20 12.93 1.11
CA THR A 298 -30.52 14.19 0.41
C THR A 298 -29.96 14.22 -1.00
N GLN A 299 -28.87 13.49 -1.26
CA GLN A 299 -28.18 13.47 -2.54
C GLN A 299 -27.90 12.02 -2.92
N LEU A 300 -28.59 11.54 -3.95
CA LEU A 300 -28.39 10.20 -4.51
C LEU A 300 -28.03 10.32 -5.99
N PHE A 301 -26.81 9.92 -6.32
CA PHE A 301 -26.27 9.98 -7.68
C PHE A 301 -26.05 8.58 -8.23
N LEU A 302 -26.70 8.29 -9.35
CA LEU A 302 -26.80 6.98 -9.99
C LEU A 302 -26.57 7.08 -11.50
N ARG A 303 -25.82 8.10 -11.95
CA ARG A 303 -25.62 8.40 -13.37
C ARG A 303 -24.75 7.34 -14.04
N ASN A 304 -24.89 7.19 -15.35
CA ASN A 304 -24.06 6.29 -16.16
C ASN A 304 -24.03 4.85 -15.59
N ASN A 305 -25.22 4.28 -15.41
CA ASN A 305 -25.42 2.87 -15.08
C ASN A 305 -26.41 2.27 -16.09
N PRO A 306 -26.23 1.02 -16.53
CA PRO A 306 -27.07 0.38 -17.54
C PRO A 306 -28.41 -0.12 -16.97
N TRP A 307 -29.25 0.80 -16.50
CA TRP A 307 -30.53 0.47 -15.86
C TRP A 307 -31.47 -0.33 -16.77
N HIS A 308 -31.86 -1.51 -16.30
CA HIS A 308 -32.85 -2.38 -16.94
C HIS A 308 -34.22 -2.19 -16.27
N CYS A 309 -35.11 -1.48 -16.95
CA CYS A 309 -36.44 -1.10 -16.50
C CYS A 309 -37.48 -2.20 -16.76
N GLY A 310 -37.33 -3.32 -16.06
CA GLY A 310 -38.31 -4.41 -16.00
C GLY A 310 -39.03 -4.46 -14.65
N CYS A 311 -39.73 -5.56 -14.35
CA CYS A 311 -40.55 -5.67 -13.14
C CYS A 311 -39.81 -5.37 -11.82
N LYS A 312 -38.53 -5.78 -11.72
CA LYS A 312 -37.67 -5.50 -10.56
C LYS A 312 -37.40 -4.02 -10.28
N MET A 313 -37.70 -3.13 -11.24
CA MET A 313 -37.48 -1.69 -11.14
C MET A 313 -38.79 -0.92 -10.83
N LYS A 314 -39.96 -1.59 -10.82
CA LYS A 314 -41.26 -0.97 -10.55
C LYS A 314 -41.27 -0.26 -9.19
N TRP A 315 -40.72 -0.91 -8.16
CA TRP A 315 -40.62 -0.33 -6.82
C TRP A 315 -39.78 0.95 -6.79
N VAL A 316 -38.73 1.06 -7.62
CA VAL A 316 -37.88 2.26 -7.67
C VAL A 316 -38.67 3.46 -8.18
N ARG A 317 -39.54 3.26 -9.17
CA ARG A 317 -40.45 4.32 -9.62
C ARG A 317 -41.40 4.73 -8.49
N ASP A 318 -42.06 3.78 -7.85
CA ASP A 318 -43.02 4.06 -6.77
C ASP A 318 -42.33 4.80 -5.61
N TRP A 319 -41.12 4.36 -5.28
CA TRP A 319 -40.24 5.01 -4.32
C TRP A 319 -39.91 6.45 -4.73
N LEU A 320 -39.46 6.70 -5.97
CA LEU A 320 -39.16 8.04 -6.48
C LEU A 320 -40.35 9.00 -6.42
N GLN A 321 -41.58 8.50 -6.61
CA GLN A 321 -42.80 9.29 -6.50
C GLN A 321 -43.18 9.59 -5.04
N SER A 322 -42.82 8.71 -4.11
CA SER A 322 -43.04 8.89 -2.68
C SER A 322 -42.01 9.78 -1.99
N LEU A 323 -40.89 10.09 -2.65
CA LEU A 323 -39.78 10.84 -2.06
C LEU A 323 -40.14 12.30 -1.76
N PRO A 324 -39.64 12.86 -0.62
CA PRO A 324 -39.76 14.28 -0.34
C PRO A 324 -39.01 15.16 -1.35
N LEU A 325 -39.52 16.37 -1.63
CA LEU A 325 -38.91 17.35 -2.55
C LEU A 325 -37.47 17.76 -2.21
N LYS A 326 -37.03 17.55 -0.96
CA LYS A 326 -35.66 17.83 -0.49
C LYS A 326 -34.64 16.85 -1.06
N VAL A 327 -35.06 15.63 -1.43
CA VAL A 327 -34.16 14.56 -1.88
C VAL A 327 -33.86 14.74 -3.37
N ASN A 328 -32.60 15.00 -3.69
CA ASN A 328 -32.13 15.13 -5.07
C ASN A 328 -31.61 13.79 -5.58
N VAL A 329 -32.43 13.10 -6.37
CA VAL A 329 -32.04 11.89 -7.09
C VAL A 329 -31.71 12.21 -8.55
N ARG A 330 -30.58 11.70 -9.05
CA ARG A 330 -30.13 11.90 -10.43
C ARG A 330 -29.57 10.61 -11.03
N GLY A 331 -29.79 10.39 -12.33
CA GLY A 331 -29.14 9.32 -13.10
C GLY A 331 -29.96 8.05 -13.34
N LEU A 332 -31.20 8.00 -12.86
CA LEU A 332 -32.13 6.88 -13.07
C LEU A 332 -32.87 6.99 -14.40
N MET A 333 -32.16 6.71 -15.49
CA MET A 333 -32.68 6.66 -16.86
C MET A 333 -32.51 5.26 -17.43
N CYS A 334 -33.57 4.72 -18.03
CA CYS A 334 -33.57 3.36 -18.58
C CYS A 334 -32.61 3.23 -19.77
N GLN A 335 -31.79 2.19 -19.77
CA GLN A 335 -30.98 1.81 -20.93
C GLN A 335 -31.56 0.59 -21.65
N ALA A 336 -32.27 -0.28 -20.92
CA ALA A 336 -32.97 -1.43 -21.46
C ALA A 336 -34.35 -1.60 -20.78
N PRO A 337 -35.33 -2.27 -21.42
CA PRO A 337 -35.35 -2.71 -22.82
C PRO A 337 -35.46 -1.53 -23.82
N GLU A 338 -35.16 -1.76 -25.10
CA GLU A 338 -35.15 -0.70 -26.15
C GLU A 338 -36.44 0.13 -26.22
N LYS A 339 -37.59 -0.47 -25.87
CA LYS A 339 -38.89 0.22 -25.85
C LYS A 339 -38.93 1.45 -24.93
N VAL A 340 -38.18 1.44 -23.83
CA VAL A 340 -38.17 2.50 -22.81
C VAL A 340 -36.78 3.14 -22.66
N ARG A 341 -35.87 2.87 -23.59
CA ARG A 341 -34.50 3.40 -23.56
C ARG A 341 -34.50 4.94 -23.61
N GLY A 342 -33.71 5.56 -22.74
CA GLY A 342 -33.60 7.01 -22.58
C GLY A 342 -34.70 7.65 -21.72
N MET A 343 -35.75 6.90 -21.34
CA MET A 343 -36.82 7.42 -20.49
C MET A 343 -36.40 7.44 -19.02
N ALA A 344 -36.82 8.46 -18.27
CA ALA A 344 -36.59 8.52 -16.83
C ALA A 344 -37.55 7.57 -16.10
N ILE A 345 -37.03 6.81 -15.12
CA ILE A 345 -37.81 5.77 -14.41
C ILE A 345 -39.04 6.34 -13.72
N LYS A 346 -38.93 7.55 -13.14
CA LYS A 346 -40.03 8.25 -12.44
C LYS A 346 -41.24 8.55 -13.33
N ASP A 347 -41.03 8.67 -14.64
CA ASP A 347 -42.06 9.11 -15.61
C ASP A 347 -42.71 7.91 -16.33
N LEU A 348 -42.28 6.68 -16.06
CA LEU A 348 -42.82 5.47 -16.69
C LEU A 348 -44.14 5.00 -16.07
N ASN A 349 -45.10 4.63 -16.93
CA ASN A 349 -46.35 4.00 -16.50
C ASN A 349 -46.13 2.57 -15.98
N ALA A 350 -46.99 2.09 -15.08
CA ALA A 350 -46.82 0.80 -14.38
C ALA A 350 -46.91 -0.39 -15.33
N GLU A 351 -47.73 -0.23 -16.35
CA GLU A 351 -48.02 -1.24 -17.38
C GLU A 351 -46.84 -1.44 -18.35
N LEU A 352 -45.89 -0.51 -18.41
CA LEU A 352 -44.69 -0.61 -19.25
C LEU A 352 -43.59 -1.48 -18.62
N PHE A 353 -43.69 -1.74 -17.31
CA PHE A 353 -42.88 -2.73 -16.64
C PHE A 353 -43.54 -4.09 -16.87
N ASP A 354 -42.93 -4.95 -17.70
CA ASP A 354 -43.40 -6.30 -18.05
C ASP A 354 -43.41 -7.26 -16.83
N CYS A 355 -44.28 -6.97 -15.87
CA CYS A 355 -44.56 -7.77 -14.70
C CYS A 355 -45.65 -8.77 -15.08
N LYS A 356 -45.26 -10.01 -15.36
CA LYS A 356 -46.22 -11.10 -15.31
C LYS A 356 -46.59 -11.30 -13.84
N ASP A 357 -47.88 -11.22 -13.53
CA ASP A 357 -48.38 -11.58 -12.21
C ASP A 357 -48.03 -13.03 -11.94
N ASP A 358 -47.02 -13.27 -11.10
CA ASP A 358 -46.75 -14.62 -10.58
C ASP A 358 -47.78 -14.91 -9.48
N GLY A 359 -49.04 -15.04 -9.91
CA GLY A 359 -50.16 -15.50 -9.13
C GLY A 359 -50.15 -17.03 -9.05
N MET A 360 -49.11 -17.63 -8.46
CA MET A 360 -49.23 -18.96 -7.86
C MET A 360 -49.60 -18.80 -6.39
N ILE A 361 -50.92 -18.66 -6.16
CA ILE A 361 -51.52 -19.07 -4.90
C ILE A 361 -51.29 -20.59 -4.82
N SER A 362 -50.28 -21.01 -4.05
CA SER A 362 -50.14 -22.40 -3.62
C SER A 362 -51.33 -22.75 -2.73
N THR A 363 -52.42 -23.21 -3.33
CA THR A 363 -53.46 -23.96 -2.63
C THR A 363 -52.86 -25.28 -2.18
N ILE A 364 -52.22 -25.30 -1.02
CA ILE A 364 -51.96 -26.54 -0.29
C ILE A 364 -53.32 -27.02 0.21
N GLN A 365 -53.90 -28.00 -0.50
CA GLN A 365 -55.01 -28.78 0.02
C GLN A 365 -54.53 -29.60 1.22
N ILE A 366 -55.08 -29.26 2.38
CA ILE A 366 -54.95 -30.01 3.63
C ILE A 366 -55.80 -31.27 3.50
N THR A 367 -55.16 -32.44 3.38
CA THR A 367 -55.80 -33.72 3.67
C THR A 367 -55.50 -34.13 5.10
N THR A 368 -56.59 -34.19 5.87
CA THR A 368 -56.77 -34.64 7.24
C THR A 368 -56.27 -36.06 7.49
N ALA A 369 -55.48 -36.25 8.56
CA ALA A 369 -55.52 -37.45 9.38
C ALA A 369 -55.05 -37.14 10.81
N VAL A 370 -55.98 -37.22 11.75
CA VAL A 370 -55.80 -37.11 13.21
C VAL A 370 -55.53 -38.52 13.75
N PRO A 371 -54.70 -38.68 14.79
CA PRO A 371 -55.28 -39.11 16.06
C PRO A 371 -54.81 -38.27 17.27
N ASN A 372 -55.78 -38.00 18.15
CA ASN A 372 -55.66 -37.45 19.51
C ASN A 372 -54.62 -38.22 20.34
N THR A 373 -53.89 -37.62 21.29
CA THR A 373 -54.42 -37.30 22.63
C THR A 373 -53.48 -36.41 23.50
N LEU A 374 -54.14 -35.56 24.32
CA LEU A 374 -53.81 -35.11 25.70
C LEU A 374 -52.72 -34.03 25.97
N TYR A 375 -53.20 -32.96 26.64
CA TYR A 375 -52.52 -31.77 27.22
C TYR A 375 -51.88 -32.04 28.62
N PRO A 376 -51.34 -31.05 29.39
CA PRO A 376 -49.95 -30.58 29.39
C PRO A 376 -49.31 -30.65 30.80
N ALA A 377 -47.98 -30.49 30.93
CA ALA A 377 -47.37 -30.17 32.24
C ALA A 377 -46.05 -29.38 32.09
N GLN A 378 -45.87 -28.47 33.04
CA GLN A 378 -44.82 -27.47 33.21
C GLN A 378 -43.39 -28.02 33.25
N GLY A 379 -42.39 -27.19 32.90
CA GLY A 379 -41.02 -27.36 33.41
C GLY A 379 -39.89 -26.70 32.62
N HIS A 380 -39.43 -25.56 33.11
CA HIS A 380 -38.03 -25.09 33.23
C HIS A 380 -37.02 -25.15 32.06
N TRP A 381 -36.39 -23.99 31.84
CA TRP A 381 -35.18 -23.73 31.08
C TRP A 381 -33.96 -24.51 31.60
N PRO A 382 -33.09 -25.08 30.74
CA PRO A 382 -31.76 -25.50 31.16
C PRO A 382 -30.67 -24.48 30.78
N VAL A 383 -29.95 -24.06 31.80
CA VAL A 383 -28.65 -23.39 31.77
C VAL A 383 -27.61 -24.31 31.12
N SER A 384 -26.80 -23.79 30.20
CA SER A 384 -25.67 -24.50 29.61
C SER A 384 -24.41 -24.25 30.44
N VAL A 385 -24.01 -25.26 31.22
CA VAL A 385 -22.72 -25.31 31.94
C VAL A 385 -21.69 -25.96 31.01
N THR A 386 -20.59 -25.24 30.76
CA THR A 386 -19.39 -25.75 30.09
C THR A 386 -18.75 -26.88 30.88
N LYS A 387 -18.54 -28.04 30.24
CA LYS A 387 -17.59 -29.07 30.68
C LYS A 387 -16.69 -29.50 29.52
N GLN A 388 -15.40 -29.30 29.74
CA GLN A 388 -14.25 -29.75 28.95
C GLN A 388 -14.10 -31.27 29.06
N PRO A 389 -13.65 -32.00 28.00
CA PRO A 389 -13.20 -33.38 28.16
C PRO A 389 -11.68 -33.52 28.05
N ASP A 390 -11.15 -34.29 29.00
CA ASP A 390 -9.77 -34.73 29.17
C ASP A 390 -9.29 -35.74 28.11
N ILE A 391 -7.98 -35.69 27.91
CA ILE A 391 -7.12 -36.54 27.10
C ILE A 391 -7.06 -37.98 27.66
N LYS A 392 -7.32 -38.98 26.81
CA LYS A 392 -6.77 -40.35 26.97
C LYS A 392 -6.43 -40.98 25.61
N THR A 393 -5.16 -41.34 25.46
CA THR A 393 -4.58 -42.20 24.41
C THR A 393 -5.19 -43.61 24.40
N PRO A 394 -5.19 -44.31 23.24
CA PRO A 394 -4.84 -45.73 23.27
C PRO A 394 -3.87 -46.18 22.17
N ASN A 395 -3.09 -47.18 22.57
CA ASN A 395 -2.04 -47.90 21.85
C ASN A 395 -2.57 -48.89 20.79
N LEU A 396 -1.62 -49.25 19.91
CA LEU A 396 -1.61 -50.26 18.85
C LEU A 396 -2.27 -51.63 19.15
N ASN A 397 -2.69 -52.27 18.06
CA ASN A 397 -3.01 -53.70 17.82
C ASN A 397 -4.46 -54.17 18.01
N LYS A 398 -5.27 -54.09 16.93
CA LYS A 398 -5.90 -55.27 16.27
C LYS A 398 -6.65 -54.87 14.99
N ASN A 399 -6.36 -55.63 13.94
CA ASN A 399 -6.95 -55.51 12.60
C ASN A 399 -8.47 -55.71 12.60
N TYR A 400 -9.21 -54.73 12.09
CA TYR A 400 -10.49 -54.99 11.43
C TYR A 400 -10.31 -54.74 9.94
N ARG A 401 -10.54 -55.80 9.17
CA ARG A 401 -10.47 -55.82 7.71
C ARG A 401 -11.80 -55.27 7.19
N THR A 402 -11.86 -53.97 6.92
CA THR A 402 -12.97 -53.37 6.18
C THR A 402 -12.64 -53.43 4.69
N THR A 403 -13.44 -54.21 3.97
CA THR A 403 -13.50 -54.23 2.52
C THR A 403 -14.04 -52.89 2.02
N ALA A 404 -13.13 -51.97 1.70
CA ALA A 404 -13.38 -50.83 0.84
C ALA A 404 -12.28 -50.84 -0.24
N SER A 405 -12.71 -50.85 -1.50
CA SER A 405 -11.88 -50.66 -2.69
C SER A 405 -11.03 -49.38 -2.56
N PRO A 406 -9.74 -49.39 -2.97
CA PRO A 406 -8.86 -48.26 -2.76
C PRO A 406 -9.23 -47.14 -3.72
N VAL A 407 -9.68 -46.01 -3.19
CA VAL A 407 -9.61 -44.73 -3.90
C VAL A 407 -8.12 -44.52 -4.22
N ARG A 408 -7.75 -44.53 -5.50
CA ARG A 408 -6.36 -44.30 -5.91
C ARG A 408 -5.98 -42.87 -5.52
N LYS A 409 -5.04 -42.72 -4.57
CA LYS A 409 -4.42 -41.43 -4.26
C LYS A 409 -3.80 -40.85 -5.53
N ILE A 410 -4.14 -39.61 -5.85
CA ILE A 410 -3.72 -38.93 -7.08
C ILE A 410 -2.24 -38.53 -7.00
N ILE A 411 -1.77 -38.14 -5.82
CA ILE A 411 -0.38 -37.76 -5.53
C ILE A 411 0.08 -38.56 -4.31
N THR A 412 1.32 -39.06 -4.32
CA THR A 412 1.97 -39.66 -3.14
C THR A 412 3.30 -38.95 -2.90
N ILE A 413 3.48 -38.37 -1.72
CA ILE A 413 4.66 -37.58 -1.33
C ILE A 413 5.54 -38.41 -0.39
N PHE A 414 6.86 -38.31 -0.57
CA PHE A 414 7.90 -38.90 0.24
C PHE A 414 8.86 -37.80 0.71
N VAL A 415 9.23 -37.81 1.98
CA VAL A 415 10.12 -36.79 2.55
C VAL A 415 11.24 -37.45 3.34
N LYS A 416 12.46 -36.96 3.16
CA LYS A 416 13.66 -37.43 3.85
C LYS A 416 14.50 -36.25 4.30
N SER A 417 14.76 -36.13 5.60
CA SER A 417 15.73 -35.17 6.11
C SER A 417 17.15 -35.59 5.70
N VAL A 418 17.90 -34.65 5.10
CA VAL A 418 19.23 -34.91 4.55
C VAL A 418 20.32 -34.31 5.44
N SER A 419 20.07 -33.12 6.00
CA SER A 419 20.99 -32.45 6.94
C SER A 419 20.22 -31.71 8.04
N THR A 420 20.94 -30.95 8.87
CA THR A 420 20.37 -30.06 9.89
C THR A 420 19.53 -28.94 9.29
N GLU A 421 19.70 -28.61 8.00
CA GLU A 421 19.04 -27.46 7.35
C GLU A 421 18.40 -27.83 5.99
N THR A 422 18.35 -29.12 5.64
CA THR A 422 17.85 -29.57 4.34
C THR A 422 16.91 -30.77 4.42
N ILE A 423 15.85 -30.70 3.62
CA ILE A 423 14.84 -31.74 3.48
C ILE A 423 14.67 -32.05 2.00
N HIS A 424 14.82 -33.31 1.63
CA HIS A 424 14.58 -33.79 0.27
C HIS A 424 13.15 -34.34 0.16
N ILE A 425 12.40 -33.79 -0.78
CA ILE A 425 11.00 -34.16 -1.07
C ILE A 425 10.99 -34.85 -2.44
N SER A 426 10.31 -35.98 -2.54
CA SER A 426 10.01 -36.62 -3.82
C SER A 426 8.56 -37.06 -3.88
N TRP A 427 7.96 -37.11 -5.06
CA TRP A 427 6.55 -37.49 -5.22
C TRP A 427 6.33 -38.36 -6.44
N LYS A 428 5.17 -39.02 -6.45
CA LYS A 428 4.64 -39.76 -7.59
C LYS A 428 3.23 -39.31 -7.87
N VAL A 429 2.94 -38.96 -9.12
CA VAL A 429 1.60 -38.60 -9.57
C VAL A 429 1.02 -39.75 -10.39
N ALA A 430 -0.24 -40.12 -10.11
CA ALA A 430 -0.93 -41.20 -10.80
C ALA A 430 -1.43 -40.80 -12.21
N LEU A 431 -1.53 -39.50 -12.49
CA LEU A 431 -1.97 -38.89 -13.74
C LEU A 431 -0.95 -37.82 -14.18
N PRO A 432 -0.67 -37.65 -15.48
CA PRO A 432 0.22 -36.58 -15.95
C PRO A 432 -0.43 -35.22 -15.67
N MET A 433 0.26 -34.37 -14.92
CA MET A 433 -0.17 -33.01 -14.57
C MET A 433 0.82 -31.99 -15.14
N THR A 434 0.39 -30.75 -15.38
CA THR A 434 1.26 -29.69 -15.91
C THR A 434 2.00 -28.93 -14.80
N ALA A 435 1.38 -28.78 -13.63
CA ALA A 435 1.95 -28.08 -12.49
C ALA A 435 1.37 -28.58 -11.16
N LEU A 436 2.19 -28.55 -10.11
CA LEU A 436 1.88 -28.91 -8.74
C LEU A 436 2.30 -27.75 -7.83
N ARG A 437 1.46 -27.38 -6.87
CA ARG A 437 1.82 -26.40 -5.84
C ARG A 437 2.38 -27.13 -4.63
N LEU A 438 3.63 -26.82 -4.26
CA LEU A 438 4.32 -27.35 -3.09
C LEU A 438 4.39 -26.28 -2.00
N SER A 439 3.93 -26.59 -0.79
CA SER A 439 3.93 -25.67 0.36
C SER A 439 4.55 -26.34 1.59
N TRP A 440 5.31 -25.61 2.39
CA TRP A 440 5.82 -26.11 3.68
C TRP A 440 5.69 -25.08 4.80
N LEU A 441 5.49 -25.57 6.02
CA LEU A 441 5.26 -24.78 7.22
C LEU A 441 6.02 -25.38 8.40
N LYS A 442 6.73 -24.55 9.17
CA LYS A 442 7.32 -24.97 10.45
C LYS A 442 6.23 -25.13 11.51
N MET A 443 6.18 -26.30 12.14
CA MET A 443 5.23 -26.65 13.19
C MET A 443 5.79 -26.21 14.57
N GLY A 444 4.93 -25.79 15.50
CA GLY A 444 5.34 -25.35 16.85
C GLY A 444 5.42 -23.83 17.04
N HIS A 445 5.06 -23.03 16.05
CA HIS A 445 4.70 -21.62 16.25
C HIS A 445 3.18 -21.45 16.16
N SER A 446 2.63 -20.51 16.94
CA SER A 446 1.20 -20.19 16.94
C SER A 446 0.71 -20.01 15.49
N PRO A 447 -0.49 -20.49 15.11
CA PRO A 447 -1.00 -20.39 13.73
C PRO A 447 -1.15 -18.94 13.20
N ALA A 448 -0.83 -17.93 14.01
CA ALA A 448 -0.74 -16.52 13.65
C ALA A 448 0.66 -16.04 13.18
N PHE A 449 1.71 -16.86 13.25
CA PHE A 449 3.11 -16.42 13.03
C PHE A 449 3.97 -17.27 12.08
N GLY A 450 3.50 -18.44 11.64
CA GLY A 450 4.25 -19.27 10.67
C GLY A 450 3.93 -18.85 9.24
N SER A 451 4.87 -18.21 8.54
CA SER A 451 4.71 -17.93 7.10
C SER A 451 4.71 -19.25 6.33
N ILE A 452 3.60 -19.57 5.67
CA ILE A 452 3.54 -20.67 4.71
C ILE A 452 4.38 -20.25 3.51
N THR A 453 5.43 -20.99 3.20
CA THR A 453 6.23 -20.80 2.00
C THR A 453 5.73 -21.73 0.92
N GLU A 454 5.45 -21.19 -0.27
CA GLU A 454 4.89 -21.93 -1.40
C GLU A 454 5.76 -21.77 -2.66
N THR A 455 5.82 -22.81 -3.48
CA THR A 455 6.46 -22.79 -4.80
C THR A 455 5.66 -23.65 -5.78
N ILE A 456 5.74 -23.33 -7.07
CA ILE A 456 5.08 -24.10 -8.14
C ILE A 456 6.13 -24.98 -8.80
N VAL A 457 5.87 -26.28 -8.83
CA VAL A 457 6.73 -27.27 -9.48
C VAL A 457 6.07 -27.75 -10.77
N THR A 458 6.83 -27.78 -11.85
CA THR A 458 6.39 -28.31 -13.14
C THR A 458 6.16 -29.82 -13.05
N GLY A 459 5.14 -30.34 -13.73
CA GLY A 459 4.73 -31.73 -13.60
C GLY A 459 5.67 -32.78 -14.23
N ASP A 460 6.76 -32.33 -14.87
CA ASP A 460 7.87 -33.16 -15.34
C ASP A 460 8.91 -33.48 -14.25
N ARG A 461 8.90 -32.73 -13.13
CA ARG A 461 9.76 -32.96 -11.97
C ARG A 461 9.08 -33.88 -10.95
N ASN A 462 9.89 -34.69 -10.26
CA ASN A 462 9.44 -35.64 -9.25
C ASN A 462 10.15 -35.47 -7.90
N ASP A 463 11.05 -34.50 -7.78
CA ASP A 463 11.86 -34.21 -6.61
C ASP A 463 12.12 -32.70 -6.42
N TYR A 464 12.31 -32.31 -5.16
CA TYR A 464 12.60 -30.94 -4.74
C TYR A 464 13.42 -30.94 -3.45
N LEU A 465 14.46 -30.11 -3.38
CA LEU A 465 15.31 -29.97 -2.18
C LEU A 465 15.00 -28.66 -1.47
N LEU A 466 14.44 -28.74 -0.25
CA LEU A 466 14.32 -27.60 0.65
C LEU A 466 15.67 -27.33 1.31
N THR A 467 16.07 -26.06 1.33
CA THR A 467 17.31 -25.56 1.94
C THR A 467 17.01 -24.39 2.87
N ALA A 468 17.98 -23.99 3.70
CA ALA A 468 17.87 -22.90 4.67
C ALA A 468 16.74 -23.10 5.72
N LEU A 469 16.52 -24.35 6.15
CA LEU A 469 15.57 -24.68 7.20
C LEU A 469 16.21 -24.59 8.59
N GLU A 470 15.44 -24.22 9.60
CA GLU A 470 15.91 -24.24 10.98
C GLU A 470 16.18 -25.67 11.48
N PRO A 471 17.30 -25.92 12.18
CA PRO A 471 17.64 -27.22 12.73
C PRO A 471 16.68 -27.66 13.84
N GLU A 472 16.57 -28.97 14.03
CA GLU A 472 15.72 -29.60 15.05
C GLU A 472 14.27 -29.10 15.07
N SER A 473 13.74 -28.69 13.91
CA SER A 473 12.39 -28.13 13.78
C SER A 473 11.46 -29.07 12.99
N PRO A 474 10.22 -29.27 13.45
CA PRO A 474 9.22 -30.03 12.71
C PRO A 474 8.64 -29.18 11.57
N TYR A 475 8.46 -29.78 10.39
CA TYR A 475 7.86 -29.16 9.22
C TYR A 475 6.72 -30.01 8.68
N ARG A 476 5.65 -29.35 8.24
CA ARG A 476 4.56 -29.95 7.48
C ARG A 476 4.68 -29.53 6.02
N VAL A 477 4.78 -30.51 5.13
CA VAL A 477 4.91 -30.32 3.68
C VAL A 477 3.63 -30.81 3.02
N CYS A 478 3.01 -29.98 2.19
CA CYS A 478 1.77 -30.30 1.47
C CYS A 478 1.92 -30.06 -0.04
N MET A 479 1.25 -30.87 -0.86
CA MET A 479 1.23 -30.71 -2.31
C MET A 479 -0.21 -30.75 -2.86
N VAL A 480 -0.52 -29.85 -3.79
CA VAL A 480 -1.85 -29.69 -4.41
C VAL A 480 -1.73 -29.64 -5.93
N PRO A 481 -2.57 -30.35 -6.69
CA PRO A 481 -2.62 -30.23 -8.14
C PRO A 481 -3.16 -28.85 -8.56
N MET A 482 -2.53 -28.22 -9.56
CA MET A 482 -3.05 -26.97 -10.13
C MET A 482 -3.89 -27.26 -11.37
N GLU A 483 -5.05 -26.61 -11.45
CA GLU A 483 -6.07 -26.88 -12.47
C GLU A 483 -5.60 -26.44 -13.87
N THR A 484 -5.50 -27.40 -14.79
CA THR A 484 -5.36 -27.11 -16.23
C THR A 484 -6.34 -27.97 -17.04
N SER A 485 -7.30 -27.29 -17.67
CA SER A 485 -8.23 -27.76 -18.71
C SER A 485 -9.20 -28.93 -18.36
N ASN A 486 -10.48 -28.57 -18.17
CA ASN A 486 -11.68 -29.36 -18.48
C ASN A 486 -11.82 -30.79 -17.91
N ILE A 487 -11.19 -31.11 -16.78
CA ILE A 487 -11.53 -32.32 -16.02
C ILE A 487 -11.78 -31.89 -14.58
N TYR A 488 -13.06 -31.96 -14.16
CA TYR A 488 -13.45 -31.78 -12.76
C TYR A 488 -12.73 -32.82 -11.88
N LEU A 489 -11.61 -32.44 -11.26
CA LEU A 489 -11.00 -33.19 -10.18
C LEU A 489 -11.75 -32.84 -8.90
N SER A 490 -12.64 -33.73 -8.47
CA SER A 490 -13.51 -33.58 -7.31
C SER A 490 -12.80 -33.71 -5.95
N ASP A 491 -11.47 -33.59 -5.91
CA ASP A 491 -10.68 -33.77 -4.69
C ASP A 491 -9.53 -32.75 -4.67
N GLU A 492 -9.85 -31.53 -4.22
CA GLU A 492 -8.88 -30.46 -3.92
C GLU A 492 -8.10 -30.71 -2.61
N THR A 493 -8.24 -31.91 -2.03
CA THR A 493 -7.64 -32.19 -0.72
C THR A 493 -6.10 -32.22 -0.83
N PRO A 494 -5.38 -31.34 -0.11
CA PRO A 494 -3.93 -31.35 -0.12
C PRO A 494 -3.40 -32.64 0.52
N GLU A 495 -2.52 -33.34 -0.18
CA GLU A 495 -1.75 -34.42 0.44
C GLU A 495 -0.62 -33.80 1.26
N CYS A 496 -0.56 -34.10 2.56
CA CYS A 496 0.39 -33.52 3.49
C CYS A 496 1.16 -34.59 4.25
N ILE A 497 2.42 -34.31 4.58
CA ILE A 497 3.30 -35.16 5.38
C ILE A 497 4.14 -34.32 6.35
N GLU A 498 4.35 -34.83 7.56
CA GLU A 498 5.12 -34.17 8.61
C GLU A 498 6.51 -34.82 8.73
N THR A 499 7.54 -34.00 8.97
CA THR A 499 8.94 -34.42 9.05
C THR A 499 9.72 -33.51 10.00
N GLU A 500 10.91 -33.94 10.43
CA GLU A 500 11.79 -33.17 11.31
C GLU A 500 13.20 -33.09 10.72
N THR A 501 13.81 -31.90 10.75
CA THR A 501 15.23 -31.71 10.39
C THR A 501 16.15 -32.37 11.41
N ALA A 502 17.32 -32.86 10.98
CA ALA A 502 18.24 -33.58 11.86
C ALA A 502 18.76 -32.69 13.02
N PRO A 503 19.04 -33.26 14.21
CA PRO A 503 19.53 -32.50 15.36
C PRO A 503 20.97 -32.02 15.19
N LEU A 504 21.29 -30.86 15.76
CA LEU A 504 22.65 -30.33 15.89
C LEU A 504 23.45 -31.25 16.83
N LYS A 505 24.46 -31.97 16.31
CA LYS A 505 25.41 -32.67 17.18
C LYS A 505 26.27 -31.64 17.93
N MET A 506 25.89 -31.37 19.18
CA MET A 506 26.61 -30.47 20.09
C MET A 506 27.86 -31.17 20.67
N TYR A 507 29.03 -30.60 20.39
CA TYR A 507 30.31 -31.04 20.97
C TYR A 507 30.43 -30.46 22.39
N ASN A 508 30.37 -31.31 23.41
CA ASN A 508 30.55 -30.89 24.80
C ASN A 508 32.05 -30.66 25.11
N PRO A 509 32.46 -29.48 25.63
CA PRO A 509 33.80 -29.29 26.12
C PRO A 509 33.85 -29.65 27.62
N THR A 510 34.34 -30.84 27.95
CA THR A 510 34.76 -31.15 29.33
C THR A 510 36.27 -31.08 29.43
N THR A 511 36.72 -30.07 30.17
CA THR A 511 38.07 -29.93 30.69
C THR A 511 38.39 -31.03 31.71
N THR A 512 39.31 -31.91 31.38
CA THR A 512 40.24 -32.50 32.37
C THR A 512 41.59 -32.75 31.69
N LEU A 513 42.57 -31.93 32.09
CA LEU A 513 43.98 -32.13 31.84
C LEU A 513 44.46 -33.39 32.62
N ASN A 514 45.36 -34.16 32.00
CA ASN A 514 46.13 -35.29 32.54
C ASN A 514 45.41 -36.65 32.65
N ARG A 515 45.63 -37.52 31.64
CA ARG A 515 46.56 -38.64 31.80
C ARG A 515 46.93 -39.23 30.43
N GLU A 516 48.23 -39.36 30.25
CA GLU A 516 48.90 -39.97 29.12
C GLU A 516 48.56 -41.46 28.97
N GLN A 517 48.89 -41.91 27.76
CA GLN A 517 49.44 -43.22 27.40
C GLN A 517 48.50 -44.32 26.88
N GLU A 518 48.88 -44.74 25.67
CA GLU A 518 48.84 -46.09 25.10
C GLU A 518 47.60 -46.52 24.30
N LYS A 519 47.61 -46.24 22.99
CA LYS A 519 48.10 -47.19 21.94
C LYS A 519 47.55 -46.80 20.56
N GLU A 520 48.46 -46.48 19.65
CA GLU A 520 48.34 -46.66 18.19
C GLU A 520 48.10 -48.15 17.86
N PRO A 521 47.39 -48.53 16.76
CA PRO A 521 47.91 -48.28 15.40
C PRO A 521 46.89 -48.02 14.25
N TYR A 522 47.33 -47.17 13.31
CA TYR A 522 47.19 -47.21 11.84
C TYR A 522 45.89 -47.70 11.15
N LYS A 523 45.22 -46.81 10.37
CA LYS A 523 45.39 -46.76 8.89
C LYS A 523 44.57 -45.63 8.20
N ASN A 524 45.32 -44.87 7.39
CA ASN A 524 44.97 -44.21 6.13
C ASN A 524 44.41 -42.77 6.12
N SER A 525 45.40 -41.90 5.91
CA SER A 525 45.46 -40.55 5.40
C SER A 525 44.81 -40.30 4.02
N SER A 526 44.08 -39.19 3.91
CA SER A 526 44.28 -38.20 2.83
C SER A 526 43.49 -36.92 3.15
N LEU A 527 44.16 -35.88 3.66
CA LEU A 527 43.81 -34.45 3.53
C LEU A 527 44.70 -33.62 4.49
N PRO A 528 45.90 -33.21 4.02
CA PRO A 528 46.19 -31.77 4.02
C PRO A 528 47.03 -31.38 2.79
N LEU A 529 46.47 -31.49 1.59
CA LEU A 529 47.10 -30.96 0.37
C LEU A 529 46.34 -29.77 -0.24
N ALA A 530 45.01 -29.73 -0.10
CA ALA A 530 44.17 -28.69 -0.73
C ALA A 530 44.32 -27.29 -0.10
N ALA A 531 44.55 -27.21 1.22
CA ALA A 531 44.67 -25.94 1.92
C ALA A 531 46.00 -25.21 1.64
N ILE A 532 47.07 -25.95 1.39
CA ILE A 532 48.40 -25.38 1.12
C ILE A 532 48.49 -24.89 -0.33
N ILE A 533 47.85 -25.59 -1.27
CA ILE A 533 47.83 -25.20 -2.69
C ILE A 533 46.97 -23.95 -2.90
N GLY A 534 45.81 -23.84 -2.22
CA GLY A 534 44.96 -22.64 -2.32
C GLY A 534 45.63 -21.36 -1.81
N GLY A 535 46.36 -21.46 -0.69
CA GLY A 535 47.09 -20.31 -0.12
C GLY A 535 48.28 -19.86 -1.00
N ALA A 536 48.98 -20.81 -1.63
CA ALA A 536 50.11 -20.49 -2.50
C ALA A 536 49.67 -19.81 -3.81
N VAL A 537 48.55 -20.23 -4.40
CA VAL A 537 48.03 -19.64 -5.65
C VAL A 537 47.56 -18.20 -5.44
N ALA A 538 46.91 -17.90 -4.31
CA ALA A 538 46.47 -16.55 -3.98
C ALA A 538 47.65 -15.58 -3.80
N LEU A 539 48.73 -16.01 -3.15
CA LEU A 539 49.93 -15.19 -2.96
C LEU A 539 50.67 -14.92 -4.27
N VAL A 540 50.73 -15.89 -5.18
CA VAL A 540 51.34 -15.70 -6.51
C VAL A 540 50.53 -14.74 -7.38
N ALA A 541 49.20 -14.79 -7.31
CA ALA A 541 48.33 -13.87 -8.04
C ALA A 541 48.50 -12.41 -7.58
N ILE A 542 48.60 -12.20 -6.26
CA ILE A 542 48.84 -10.86 -5.68
C ILE A 542 50.22 -10.33 -6.07
N ALA A 543 51.25 -11.20 -6.07
CA ALA A 543 52.59 -10.81 -6.49
C ALA A 543 52.67 -10.45 -7.99
N LEU A 544 51.96 -11.16 -8.85
CA LEU A 544 51.89 -10.86 -10.29
C LEU A 544 51.17 -9.53 -10.56
N LEU A 545 50.07 -9.23 -9.86
CA LEU A 545 49.38 -7.95 -9.96
C LEU A 545 50.25 -6.78 -9.51
N ALA A 546 51.02 -6.96 -8.43
CA ALA A 546 51.98 -5.95 -7.97
C ALA A 546 53.11 -5.72 -8.99
N LEU A 547 53.61 -6.78 -9.63
CA LEU A 547 54.61 -6.69 -10.70
C LEU A 547 54.09 -5.98 -11.94
N VAL A 548 52.84 -6.22 -12.33
CA VAL A 548 52.20 -5.52 -13.47
C VAL A 548 51.99 -4.04 -13.14
N CYS A 549 51.52 -3.71 -11.94
CA CYS A 549 51.39 -2.32 -11.50
C CYS A 549 52.75 -1.61 -11.46
N TRP A 550 53.79 -2.29 -10.98
CA TRP A 550 55.15 -1.76 -10.98
C TRP A 550 55.72 -1.59 -12.39
N TYR A 551 55.44 -2.51 -13.31
CA TYR A 551 55.87 -2.44 -14.70
C TYR A 551 55.20 -1.27 -15.44
N VAL A 552 53.88 -1.07 -15.27
CA VAL A 552 53.14 0.05 -15.87
C VAL A 552 53.60 1.39 -15.30
N HIS A 553 53.89 1.45 -13.99
CA HIS A 553 54.43 2.66 -13.37
C HIS A 553 55.87 2.96 -13.82
N ARG A 554 56.70 1.94 -14.06
CA ARG A 554 58.11 2.09 -14.46
C ARG A 554 58.29 2.37 -15.96
N ASN A 555 57.39 1.88 -16.82
CA ASN A 555 57.41 2.11 -18.27
C ASN A 555 56.45 3.21 -18.76
N GLY A 556 55.72 3.87 -17.86
CA GLY A 556 54.91 5.06 -18.14
C GLY A 556 55.69 6.35 -18.45
N SER A 557 56.90 6.25 -19.03
CA SER A 557 57.73 7.39 -19.43
C SER A 557 58.11 7.39 -20.92
N LEU A 558 57.19 6.96 -21.80
CA LEU A 558 57.34 7.10 -23.25
C LEU A 558 56.10 7.75 -23.88
N PHE A 559 55.59 8.84 -23.31
CA PHE A 559 54.82 9.86 -24.06
C PHE A 559 54.67 11.14 -23.22
N SER A 560 55.78 11.77 -22.85
CA SER A 560 55.79 13.19 -22.47
C SER A 560 57.21 13.75 -22.46
N ARG A 561 57.59 14.38 -23.56
CA ARG A 561 58.37 15.64 -23.61
C ARG A 561 58.75 15.96 -25.06
N ASN A 562 57.99 16.87 -25.64
CA ASN A 562 58.59 18.11 -26.09
C ASN A 562 57.66 19.27 -25.72
N CYS A 563 58.11 20.01 -24.72
CA CYS A 563 57.58 21.29 -24.29
C CYS A 563 57.76 22.35 -25.39
N ALA A 564 56.85 23.31 -25.46
CA ALA A 564 57.25 24.72 -25.50
C ALA A 564 56.08 25.65 -25.11
N TYR A 565 56.31 26.41 -24.06
CA TYR A 565 55.54 27.58 -23.63
C TYR A 565 55.51 28.67 -24.72
N SER A 566 54.38 29.39 -24.87
CA SER A 566 54.38 30.86 -24.76
C SER A 566 52.95 31.45 -24.77
N LYS A 567 52.79 32.50 -23.95
CA LYS A 567 51.65 33.43 -23.89
C LYS A 567 51.37 34.05 -25.27
N GLY A 568 50.11 34.10 -25.70
CA GLY A 568 49.71 34.77 -26.93
C GLY A 568 48.24 35.19 -26.93
N ARG A 569 48.03 36.50 -26.88
CA ARG A 569 46.78 37.27 -26.91
C ARG A 569 46.13 37.22 -28.31
N ARG A 570 44.80 37.46 -28.36
CA ARG A 570 43.90 37.71 -29.53
C ARG A 570 43.14 36.48 -30.02
N ARG A 571 41.80 36.49 -29.93
CA ARG A 571 40.86 36.97 -30.97
C ARG A 571 41.25 36.42 -32.33
N LYS A 572 40.47 35.46 -32.85
CA LYS A 572 39.75 35.57 -34.12
C LYS A 572 39.22 34.17 -34.48
N ASP A 573 37.90 34.05 -34.49
CA ASP A 573 37.16 32.99 -35.16
C ASP A 573 37.51 32.98 -36.65
N ASP A 574 37.72 31.81 -37.23
CA ASP A 574 37.56 31.56 -38.66
C ASP A 574 37.38 30.03 -38.84
N TYR A 575 36.12 29.56 -38.81
CA TYR A 575 35.72 28.46 -39.67
C TYR A 575 34.69 29.01 -40.65
N ALA A 576 35.11 29.07 -41.91
CA ALA A 576 34.37 29.58 -43.04
C ALA A 576 33.17 28.68 -43.37
N GLU A 577 31.99 29.26 -43.21
CA GLU A 577 31.07 29.62 -44.29
C GLU A 577 31.07 28.77 -45.58
N ALA A 578 29.93 28.12 -45.82
CA ALA A 578 29.19 28.30 -47.06
C ALA A 578 27.70 28.43 -46.73
N GLY A 579 27.22 29.68 -46.71
CA GLY A 579 25.80 30.05 -46.72
C GLY A 579 25.12 29.69 -48.05
N THR A 580 23.88 30.07 -48.38
CA THR A 580 22.77 30.80 -47.76
C THR A 580 21.75 30.96 -48.90
N LYS A 581 20.44 30.84 -48.63
CA LYS A 581 19.43 31.83 -49.06
C LYS A 581 18.08 31.45 -48.42
N LYS A 582 17.49 32.13 -47.44
CA LYS A 582 17.38 33.54 -47.01
C LYS A 582 16.12 34.24 -47.55
N ASP A 583 15.48 34.90 -46.59
CA ASP A 583 14.61 36.09 -46.62
C ASP A 583 13.10 35.83 -46.51
N ASN A 584 12.31 36.58 -45.73
CA ASN A 584 12.49 37.53 -44.62
C ASN A 584 11.08 38.05 -44.27
N SER A 585 10.77 38.28 -43.00
CA SER A 585 10.22 39.57 -42.56
C SER A 585 10.19 39.62 -41.03
N ILE A 586 10.56 40.80 -40.54
CA ILE A 586 11.12 41.15 -39.25
C ILE A 586 10.19 42.17 -38.58
N LEU A 587 10.24 42.24 -37.23
CA LEU A 587 9.79 43.30 -36.30
C LEU A 587 8.26 43.47 -36.19
N GLU A 588 7.68 43.85 -35.04
CA GLU A 588 8.13 44.79 -34.01
C GLU A 588 7.29 44.62 -32.73
N ILE A 589 7.87 44.93 -31.56
CA ILE A 589 7.16 45.14 -30.30
C ILE A 589 6.80 46.62 -30.18
N ARG A 590 5.52 46.95 -29.89
CA ARG A 590 5.13 48.06 -28.99
C ARG A 590 3.79 47.74 -28.30
N GLU A 591 3.75 48.05 -27.00
CA GLU A 591 2.67 47.83 -26.05
C GLU A 591 1.46 48.75 -26.28
N THR A 592 0.27 48.34 -25.83
CA THR A 592 -0.54 49.09 -24.83
C THR A 592 -1.78 48.31 -24.35
N SER A 593 -1.92 48.32 -23.01
CA SER A 593 -3.13 48.23 -22.18
C SER A 593 -3.85 46.89 -21.95
N PHE A 594 -3.54 46.32 -20.78
CA PHE A 594 -4.43 45.52 -19.93
C PHE A 594 -5.65 46.33 -19.47
N GLN A 595 -6.78 45.64 -19.24
CA GLN A 595 -7.73 46.04 -18.20
C GLN A 595 -8.27 44.79 -17.48
N MET A 596 -7.78 44.55 -16.27
CA MET A 596 -8.43 43.68 -15.28
C MET A 596 -9.32 44.58 -14.41
N ILE A 597 -10.59 44.23 -14.30
CA ILE A 597 -11.58 44.97 -13.49
C ILE A 597 -11.65 44.28 -12.11
N PRO A 598 -11.61 45.04 -11.00
CA PRO A 598 -11.77 44.47 -9.67
C PRO A 598 -13.21 43.98 -9.46
N ILE A 599 -13.38 42.74 -8.99
CA ILE A 599 -14.67 42.26 -8.50
C ILE A 599 -14.86 42.87 -7.10
N THR A 600 -15.62 43.96 -7.05
CA THR A 600 -16.26 44.44 -5.83
C THR A 600 -17.32 43.45 -5.40
N ASN A 601 -17.30 43.08 -4.12
CA ASN A 601 -18.40 42.40 -3.43
C ASN A 601 -19.70 43.21 -3.63
N ASP A 602 -20.66 42.68 -4.37
CA ASP A 602 -22.06 42.63 -3.93
C ASP A 602 -22.89 41.65 -4.78
N GLN A 603 -23.90 41.11 -4.12
CA GLN A 603 -24.77 40.00 -4.51
C GLN A 603 -25.50 40.21 -5.86
N VAL A 604 -25.75 39.11 -6.60
CA VAL A 604 -27.06 38.74 -7.22
C VAL A 604 -26.97 37.35 -7.89
N SER A 605 -28.15 36.74 -8.01
CA SER A 605 -28.62 35.36 -8.10
C SER A 605 -28.35 34.51 -9.36
N LYS A 606 -28.46 33.19 -9.15
CA LYS A 606 -28.96 32.12 -10.06
C LYS A 606 -29.38 32.55 -11.47
N GLU A 607 -28.79 31.95 -12.50
CA GLU A 607 -29.47 31.03 -13.43
C GLU A 607 -28.53 30.49 -14.54
N GLU A 608 -29.00 29.40 -15.14
CA GLU A 608 -28.46 28.53 -16.18
C GLU A 608 -27.53 29.12 -17.24
N PHE A 609 -26.46 28.37 -17.57
CA PHE A 609 -25.99 28.28 -18.95
C PHE A 609 -25.82 26.83 -19.39
N VAL A 610 -26.73 26.43 -20.27
CA VAL A 610 -26.70 25.24 -21.14
C VAL A 610 -25.83 25.59 -22.35
N ILE A 611 -24.84 24.76 -22.69
CA ILE A 611 -24.23 24.78 -24.02
C ILE A 611 -24.81 23.61 -24.80
N HIS A 612 -25.65 23.94 -25.77
CA HIS A 612 -26.05 23.07 -26.87
C HIS A 612 -24.92 23.00 -27.90
N THR A 613 -24.59 21.80 -28.38
CA THR A 613 -24.03 21.62 -29.72
C THR A 613 -25.07 20.97 -30.63
N ILE A 614 -25.23 21.59 -31.80
CA ILE A 614 -26.18 21.25 -32.85
C ILE A 614 -25.52 20.20 -33.78
N PHE A 615 -26.23 19.09 -33.97
CA PHE A 615 -26.01 17.92 -34.87
C PHE A 615 -26.30 18.26 -36.37
N PRO A 616 -26.44 17.32 -37.37
CA PRO A 616 -25.72 16.10 -37.85
C PRO A 616 -25.70 16.01 -39.44
N PRO A 617 -26.04 14.91 -40.19
CA PRO A 617 -25.58 13.49 -40.33
C PRO A 617 -25.27 13.05 -41.81
N ASN A 618 -24.76 11.82 -42.04
CA ASN A 618 -25.49 10.72 -42.75
C ASN A 618 -24.61 9.56 -43.26
N GLY A 619 -24.82 8.38 -42.65
CA GLY A 619 -25.42 7.19 -43.30
C GLY A 619 -24.66 6.43 -44.39
N MET A 620 -24.33 5.16 -44.12
CA MET A 620 -24.86 4.03 -44.90
C MET A 620 -24.56 2.68 -44.22
N ASN A 621 -25.64 1.95 -43.92
CA ASN A 621 -25.65 0.49 -43.80
C ASN A 621 -25.71 -0.13 -45.20
N LEU A 622 -25.12 -1.32 -45.40
CA LEU A 622 -25.78 -2.57 -45.84
C LEU A 622 -24.78 -3.63 -46.37
N TYR A 623 -24.79 -4.78 -45.69
CA TYR A 623 -24.81 -6.17 -46.20
C TYR A 623 -23.65 -6.82 -47.00
N LYS A 624 -23.20 -7.95 -46.42
CA LYS A 624 -22.99 -9.32 -46.97
C LYS A 624 -21.61 -9.79 -47.50
N ASN A 625 -21.04 -10.67 -46.67
CA ASN A 625 -20.54 -12.04 -46.93
C ASN A 625 -19.20 -12.36 -47.65
N SER A 626 -18.37 -13.06 -46.84
CA SER A 626 -17.73 -14.38 -47.06
C SER A 626 -16.41 -14.53 -47.81
N HIS A 627 -15.59 -15.44 -47.24
CA HIS A 627 -14.30 -16.02 -47.69
C HIS A 627 -13.08 -15.11 -47.50
N SER A 628 -11.90 -15.54 -47.04
CA SER A 628 -11.36 -16.80 -46.50
C SER A 628 -9.91 -16.51 -46.05
N GLU A 629 -9.40 -17.31 -45.11
CA GLU A 629 -7.98 -17.67 -44.90
C GLU A 629 -6.96 -16.67 -44.30
N SER A 630 -6.60 -16.99 -43.05
CA SER A 630 -5.26 -17.34 -42.55
C SER A 630 -4.15 -16.28 -42.40
N SER A 631 -3.25 -16.59 -41.45
CA SER A 631 -1.89 -16.04 -41.24
C SER A 631 -1.70 -14.97 -40.14
N SER A 632 -1.68 -15.45 -38.90
CA SER A 632 -0.57 -15.37 -37.91
C SER A 632 0.18 -14.05 -37.64
N ASN A 633 0.14 -13.69 -36.35
CA ASN A 633 1.26 -13.35 -35.44
C ASN A 633 2.42 -12.47 -35.94
N ARG A 634 2.68 -11.37 -35.20
CA ARG A 634 4.05 -11.08 -34.78
C ARG A 634 4.14 -10.33 -33.45
N SER A 635 5.05 -10.89 -32.65
CA SER A 635 5.36 -10.76 -31.25
C SER A 635 6.24 -9.56 -30.91
N TYR A 636 6.11 -9.16 -29.65
CA TYR A 636 7.09 -8.42 -28.85
C TYR A 636 8.46 -9.14 -28.83
N ARG A 637 9.53 -8.35 -28.80
CA ARG A 637 10.93 -8.80 -28.68
C ARG A 637 11.28 -9.02 -27.21
N ASP A 638 11.75 -10.23 -26.94
CA ASP A 638 12.40 -10.65 -25.71
C ASP A 638 13.93 -10.53 -25.88
N SER A 639 14.64 -10.14 -24.82
CA SER A 639 16.10 -9.96 -24.82
C SER A 639 16.74 -11.01 -23.91
N GLY A 640 17.33 -12.05 -24.50
CA GLY A 640 18.07 -13.09 -23.80
C GLY A 640 19.54 -12.72 -23.55
N ILE A 641 20.10 -13.32 -22.50
CA ILE A 641 21.53 -13.42 -22.14
C ILE A 641 21.81 -14.92 -21.89
N PRO A 642 23.01 -15.46 -22.21
CA PRO A 642 23.18 -16.75 -22.86
C PRO A 642 23.58 -17.91 -21.93
N ASP A 643 23.28 -19.13 -22.38
CA ASP A 643 23.77 -20.39 -21.80
C ASP A 643 25.14 -20.77 -22.34
N SER A 644 25.93 -21.38 -21.44
CA SER A 644 27.26 -21.93 -21.70
C SER A 644 27.18 -23.46 -21.82
N ASP A 645 27.67 -23.98 -22.94
CA ASP A 645 27.90 -25.40 -23.20
C ASP A 645 28.88 -26.03 -22.18
N HIS A 646 28.66 -27.30 -21.85
CA HIS A 646 29.69 -28.35 -21.94
C HIS A 646 29.10 -29.78 -21.76
N SER A 647 29.06 -30.51 -22.89
CA SER A 647 29.56 -31.88 -23.12
C SER A 647 29.70 -32.87 -21.94
N HIS A 648 29.15 -34.09 -22.09
CA HIS A 648 29.92 -35.27 -22.55
C HIS A 648 29.11 -36.59 -22.54
N SER A 649 29.41 -37.42 -23.55
CA SER A 649 29.20 -38.88 -23.72
C SER A 649 27.88 -39.37 -24.27
#